data_AF-A0A953NCX5-F1
#
_entry.id   AF-A0A953NCX5-F1
#
_cell.length_a   1.000
_cell.length_b   1.000
_cell.length_c   1.000
_cell.angle_alpha   90.00
_cell.angle_beta   90.00
_cell.angle_gamma   90.00
#
_symmetry.space_group_name_H-M   'P 1'
#
loop_
_entity.id
_entity.type
_entity.pdbx_description
1 polymer ?
#
loop_
_entity_poly.entity_id
_entity_poly.type
_entity_poly.pdbx_seq_one_letter_code
_entity_poly.pdbx_strand_id
1 'polypeptide(L)'
;MRIKRILQNIILPSSVLCASVLAISCAKTNQNYTDEIKKLNEGKIDNVSLDNLHKLANNSKILYWKNPQTDISKISIKNLFLNNFLKNNLMINKQELKNSLESLGLKHSDKISAEIVINEVNRDFSNVEYLSVPLLIKRHIKTVSGEINEFQTRKVVFKIKGLSVDKNIETRKETLYSFLKDKYDVENGLNIVKKDKVSISLNNDFKLDHKLSNLSNKKLNEAIKLRFNDLSDDQYYNNLTLVQKQEQADPKNSEKDLFNIEIKSFEIDPDNYQNYLIKFKLAYGKSSKKISNNSYNLDKNINNIAMDLIYKGTFSSDQIDLEHILKNNAKIELKYDLSFINYPWDKANKDDFIARSKSNQFSYKIDSIKKLDQYGRLGFNLIVDDSKVESLKGKIVYVESGVSPHAYIFNPELQDSQNKFNMILEDIDSNILTKITQNIYDKANRSQILPGGYGELRGFYNSPNLPKQIHLGEDVLVKEGIDIIAPFDADIISFGTAKNEKQFSGVGGRLVLRVKKDQLKNIVSKNNFEDIFEDAEYVYVGIIHLDYAATLPLLQKISSDREIKETEKYITWDVTYNNPIPVKKGTVIAKVGKFENNGGWMPHAHITTWKQENFIKDDNGYLYKTYDYLKRYSRDSAKPGNFVVRVEGVRNGTLPVQDIKTKKSKDEYKTDVNANPIGDEFKENSVRVPYLNIRVDEMDKSLFDPNLIFNFRDNNTLTFEVHDLFKELKNS
;
A
#
# COMPACT_ATOMS: atom_id res chain seq x y z
N MET A 1 72.24 52.17 -11.82
CA MET A 1 72.78 50.98 -12.53
C MET A 1 72.09 49.74 -11.95
N ARG A 2 71.44 48.92 -12.79
CA ARG A 2 70.86 47.57 -12.57
C ARG A 2 70.36 47.11 -11.16
N ILE A 3 69.05 46.76 -11.11
CA ILE A 3 68.47 45.44 -10.68
C ILE A 3 68.53 45.13 -9.15
N LYS A 4 67.53 44.60 -8.43
CA LYS A 4 66.12 44.13 -8.59
C LYS A 4 65.51 44.11 -7.15
N ARG A 5 64.21 43.95 -6.85
CA ARG A 5 62.92 43.77 -7.56
C ARG A 5 61.81 44.32 -6.64
N ILE A 6 60.60 44.59 -7.17
CA ILE A 6 59.36 44.84 -6.40
C ILE A 6 58.32 43.76 -6.77
N LEU A 7 57.46 43.37 -5.85
CA LEU A 7 56.02 43.12 -6.10
C LEU A 7 55.24 43.08 -4.78
N GLN A 8 54.07 43.72 -4.77
CA GLN A 8 53.22 43.95 -3.60
C GLN A 8 51.97 43.05 -3.59
N ASN A 9 51.35 42.96 -2.42
CA ASN A 9 50.12 42.22 -2.16
C ASN A 9 48.91 42.78 -2.93
N ILE A 10 48.09 41.89 -3.49
CA ILE A 10 46.65 42.09 -3.66
C ILE A 10 45.96 40.85 -3.10
N ILE A 11 45.05 41.05 -2.15
CA ILE A 11 44.27 39.98 -1.50
C ILE A 11 43.00 39.76 -2.33
N LEU A 12 42.78 38.51 -2.78
CA LEU A 12 41.55 38.06 -3.41
C LEU A 12 40.81 37.09 -2.48
N PRO A 13 39.47 37.01 -2.55
CA PRO A 13 38.70 36.13 -1.68
C PRO A 13 38.94 34.65 -2.01
N SER A 14 39.01 33.84 -0.96
CA SER A 14 39.23 32.40 -1.06
C SER A 14 38.07 31.70 -1.76
N SER A 15 38.27 31.34 -3.03
CA SER A 15 37.42 30.39 -3.75
C SER A 15 37.49 29.03 -3.05
N VAL A 16 36.41 28.63 -2.38
CA VAL A 16 36.24 27.26 -1.92
C VAL A 16 36.23 26.36 -3.15
N LEU A 17 37.26 25.54 -3.34
CA LEU A 17 37.18 24.42 -4.27
C LEU A 17 36.11 23.47 -3.74
N CYS A 18 34.92 23.53 -4.33
CA CYS A 18 34.04 22.37 -4.38
C CYS A 18 34.83 21.26 -5.06
N ALA A 19 35.38 20.34 -4.27
CA ALA A 19 35.81 19.06 -4.77
C ALA A 19 34.57 18.40 -5.38
N SER A 20 34.47 18.43 -6.70
CA SER A 20 33.49 17.68 -7.46
C SER A 20 33.66 16.22 -7.04
N VAL A 21 32.69 15.70 -6.27
CA VAL A 21 32.62 14.28 -5.96
C VAL A 21 32.46 13.58 -7.30
N LEU A 22 33.58 13.05 -7.81
CA LEU A 22 33.60 12.18 -8.96
C LEU A 22 32.82 10.94 -8.58
N ALA A 23 31.52 10.97 -8.86
CA ALA A 23 30.74 9.78 -9.05
C ALA A 23 31.54 8.93 -10.05
N ILE A 24 32.07 7.80 -9.57
CA ILE A 24 32.65 6.79 -10.45
C ILE A 24 31.49 6.28 -11.28
N SER A 25 31.30 6.88 -12.44
CA SER A 25 30.32 6.45 -13.41
C SER A 25 30.64 5.01 -13.79
N CYS A 26 29.68 4.11 -13.64
CA CYS A 26 29.69 2.82 -14.33
C CYS A 26 29.47 3.06 -15.83
N ALA A 27 30.50 3.63 -16.46
CA ALA A 27 30.59 4.04 -17.85
C ALA A 27 31.87 3.45 -18.45
N LYS A 28 31.89 2.13 -18.60
CA LYS A 28 32.79 1.42 -19.52
C LYS A 28 32.36 0.02 -19.94
N THR A 29 31.06 -0.28 -19.85
CA THR A 29 30.42 -1.43 -20.50
C THR A 29 29.22 -0.93 -21.31
N ASN A 30 29.20 -1.20 -22.63
CA ASN A 30 27.98 -1.15 -23.44
C ASN A 30 27.11 -2.41 -23.21
N GLN A 31 27.13 -2.95 -21.98
CA GLN A 31 26.35 -4.14 -21.63
C GLN A 31 24.96 -3.70 -21.18
N ASN A 32 23.97 -4.53 -21.52
CA ASN A 32 22.57 -4.23 -21.24
C ASN A 32 22.31 -4.32 -19.73
N TYR A 33 21.49 -3.43 -19.16
CA TYR A 33 21.26 -3.40 -17.70
C TYR A 33 20.72 -4.73 -17.17
N THR A 34 19.78 -5.36 -17.89
CA THR A 34 19.27 -6.68 -17.53
C THR A 34 20.26 -7.81 -17.77
N ASP A 35 21.25 -7.67 -18.66
CA ASP A 35 22.31 -8.66 -18.85
C ASP A 35 23.34 -8.62 -17.72
N GLU A 36 23.66 -7.44 -17.18
CA GLU A 36 24.50 -7.33 -15.97
C GLU A 36 23.82 -8.02 -14.78
N ILE A 37 22.53 -7.77 -14.55
CA ILE A 37 21.74 -8.47 -13.51
C ILE A 37 21.66 -9.97 -13.77
N LYS A 38 21.40 -10.41 -15.01
CA LYS A 38 21.36 -11.84 -15.38
C LYS A 38 22.70 -12.53 -15.10
N LYS A 39 23.82 -11.86 -15.40
CA LYS A 39 25.19 -12.33 -15.17
C LYS A 39 25.47 -12.46 -13.67
N LEU A 40 25.11 -11.45 -12.87
CA LEU A 40 25.31 -11.43 -11.41
C LEU A 40 24.51 -12.52 -10.68
N ASN A 41 23.39 -12.94 -11.26
CA ASN A 41 22.56 -14.03 -10.74
C ASN A 41 22.88 -15.39 -11.38
N GLU A 42 23.86 -15.51 -12.29
CA GLU A 42 24.33 -16.77 -12.90
C GLU A 42 23.22 -17.67 -13.48
N GLY A 43 22.14 -17.08 -13.99
CA GLY A 43 20.97 -17.82 -14.46
C GLY A 43 20.15 -18.51 -13.36
N LYS A 44 20.27 -18.07 -12.10
CA LYS A 44 19.49 -18.53 -10.93
C LYS A 44 18.28 -17.63 -10.65
N ILE A 45 17.72 -17.01 -11.70
CA ILE A 45 16.61 -16.06 -11.60
C ILE A 45 15.65 -16.23 -12.78
N ASP A 46 14.36 -16.41 -12.47
CA ASP A 46 13.31 -16.64 -13.44
C ASP A 46 12.78 -15.33 -14.07
N ASN A 47 12.41 -15.39 -15.35
CA ASN A 47 11.62 -14.36 -16.04
C ASN A 47 10.09 -14.53 -15.85
N VAL A 48 9.67 -15.40 -14.93
CA VAL A 48 8.26 -15.55 -14.56
C VAL A 48 7.85 -14.40 -13.65
N SER A 49 6.72 -13.77 -13.98
CA SER A 49 6.25 -12.62 -13.21
C SER A 49 5.78 -13.05 -11.82
N LEU A 50 6.31 -12.37 -10.80
CA LEU A 50 5.86 -12.50 -9.41
C LEU A 50 4.37 -12.15 -9.22
N ASP A 51 3.76 -11.41 -10.15
CA ASP A 51 2.33 -11.11 -10.10
C ASP A 51 1.46 -12.38 -10.23
N ASN A 52 1.99 -13.48 -10.78
CA ASN A 52 1.29 -14.77 -10.79
C ASN A 52 1.10 -15.40 -9.41
N LEU A 53 1.84 -14.94 -8.38
CA LEU A 53 1.80 -15.52 -7.03
C LEU A 53 0.42 -15.40 -6.36
N HIS A 54 -0.46 -14.51 -6.83
CA HIS A 54 -1.86 -14.45 -6.36
C HIS A 54 -2.60 -15.79 -6.52
N LYS A 55 -2.23 -16.60 -7.51
CA LYS A 55 -2.81 -17.94 -7.76
C LYS A 55 -2.57 -18.91 -6.60
N LEU A 56 -1.54 -18.67 -5.78
CA LEU A 56 -1.24 -19.48 -4.60
C LEU A 56 -2.30 -19.35 -3.50
N ALA A 57 -3.04 -18.22 -3.43
CA ALA A 57 -4.01 -17.94 -2.36
C ALA A 57 -5.11 -19.02 -2.21
N ASN A 58 -5.38 -19.77 -3.28
CA ASN A 58 -6.36 -20.86 -3.31
C ASN A 58 -5.79 -22.21 -2.80
N ASN A 59 -4.46 -22.38 -2.69
CA ASN A 59 -3.86 -23.59 -2.14
C ASN A 59 -3.72 -23.49 -0.60
N SER A 60 -4.81 -23.82 0.10
CA SER A 60 -4.83 -23.82 1.57
C SER A 60 -3.78 -24.74 2.22
N LYS A 61 -3.29 -25.78 1.51
CA LYS A 61 -2.27 -26.72 2.03
C LYS A 61 -0.88 -26.11 2.25
N ILE A 62 -0.64 -24.91 1.72
CA ILE A 62 0.56 -24.11 2.00
C ILE A 62 0.59 -23.68 3.47
N LEU A 63 -0.56 -23.62 4.15
CA LEU A 63 -0.68 -23.31 5.58
C LEU A 63 -1.19 -24.52 6.36
N TYR A 64 -0.64 -24.73 7.56
CA TYR A 64 -1.12 -25.78 8.46
C TYR A 64 -0.95 -25.39 9.94
N TRP A 65 -1.79 -25.97 10.79
CA TRP A 65 -1.62 -25.89 12.24
C TRP A 65 -0.62 -26.94 12.71
N LYS A 66 0.36 -26.52 13.51
CA LYS A 66 1.43 -27.37 14.07
C LYS A 66 0.87 -28.52 14.91
N ASN A 67 -0.25 -28.30 15.60
CA ASN A 67 -1.01 -29.36 16.25
C ASN A 67 -2.22 -29.73 15.36
N PRO A 68 -2.36 -30.99 14.90
CA PRO A 68 -3.49 -31.41 14.07
C PRO A 68 -4.84 -31.42 14.82
N GLN A 69 -4.85 -31.27 16.16
CA GLN A 69 -6.05 -31.12 16.97
C GLN A 69 -6.55 -29.67 17.07
N THR A 70 -5.82 -28.69 16.54
CA THR A 70 -6.24 -27.29 16.55
C THR A 70 -7.45 -27.11 15.62
N ASP A 71 -8.56 -26.71 16.22
CA ASP A 71 -9.84 -26.47 15.55
C ASP A 71 -10.17 -24.98 15.57
N ILE A 72 -9.97 -24.31 14.44
CA ILE A 72 -10.20 -22.87 14.28
C ILE A 72 -11.65 -22.45 14.61
N SER A 73 -12.63 -23.37 14.50
CA SER A 73 -14.03 -23.06 14.84
C SER A 73 -14.28 -22.95 16.35
N LYS A 74 -13.33 -23.41 17.18
CA LYS A 74 -13.35 -23.25 18.63
C LYS A 74 -12.53 -22.04 19.10
N ILE A 75 -11.86 -21.33 18.19
CA ILE A 75 -11.01 -20.18 18.52
C ILE A 75 -11.77 -18.88 18.29
N SER A 76 -11.69 -17.96 19.26
CA SER A 76 -12.14 -16.57 19.08
C SER A 76 -11.02 -15.70 18.53
N ILE A 77 -11.34 -14.71 17.68
CA ILE A 77 -10.34 -13.88 16.99
C ILE A 77 -9.32 -13.23 17.94
N LYS A 78 -9.75 -12.82 19.14
CA LYS A 78 -8.85 -12.24 20.17
C LYS A 78 -7.82 -13.26 20.69
N ASN A 79 -8.18 -14.54 20.78
CA ASN A 79 -7.32 -15.59 21.33
C ASN A 79 -6.17 -15.94 20.38
N LEU A 80 -6.34 -15.77 19.07
CA LEU A 80 -5.27 -15.98 18.08
C LEU A 80 -4.03 -15.10 18.33
N PHE A 81 -4.22 -13.91 18.94
CA PHE A 81 -3.14 -12.98 19.30
C PHE A 81 -2.70 -13.09 20.76
N LEU A 82 -3.35 -13.95 21.57
CA LEU A 82 -2.89 -14.22 22.94
C LEU A 82 -1.63 -15.10 22.92
N ASN A 83 -0.67 -14.78 23.78
CA ASN A 83 0.51 -15.61 24.09
C ASN A 83 1.26 -16.12 22.82
N ASN A 84 1.29 -15.29 21.78
CA ASN A 84 1.90 -15.60 20.47
C ASN A 84 1.37 -16.87 19.78
N PHE A 85 0.11 -17.25 20.02
CA PHE A 85 -0.48 -18.49 19.50
C PHE A 85 -0.30 -18.64 17.97
N LEU A 86 -0.63 -17.61 17.17
CA LEU A 86 -0.41 -17.62 15.72
C LEU A 86 1.06 -17.89 15.35
N LYS A 87 2.01 -17.14 15.92
CA LYS A 87 3.45 -17.27 15.63
C LYS A 87 3.99 -18.66 15.97
N ASN A 88 3.45 -19.31 17.00
CA ASN A 88 3.93 -20.58 17.52
C ASN A 88 3.24 -21.81 16.88
N ASN A 89 2.04 -21.65 16.31
CA ASN A 89 1.19 -22.76 15.85
C ASN A 89 0.79 -22.69 14.38
N LEU A 90 0.79 -21.54 13.71
CA LEU A 90 0.48 -21.45 12.28
C LEU A 90 1.79 -21.51 11.47
N MET A 91 1.91 -22.52 10.59
CA MET A 91 3.14 -22.87 9.91
C MET A 91 2.98 -22.85 8.39
N ILE A 92 4.05 -22.50 7.68
CA ILE A 92 4.14 -22.63 6.21
C ILE A 92 4.66 -24.04 5.87
N ASN A 93 3.91 -24.79 5.07
CA ASN A 93 4.36 -26.03 4.46
C ASN A 93 5.35 -25.70 3.33
N LYS A 94 6.65 -25.67 3.65
CA LYS A 94 7.71 -25.30 2.70
C LYS A 94 7.75 -26.17 1.45
N GLN A 95 7.47 -27.47 1.57
CA GLN A 95 7.46 -28.36 0.40
C GLN A 95 6.29 -28.05 -0.52
N GLU A 96 5.09 -27.82 0.03
CA GLU A 96 3.92 -27.53 -0.80
C GLU A 96 3.95 -26.11 -1.40
N LEU A 97 4.53 -25.15 -0.68
CA LEU A 97 4.89 -23.85 -1.26
C LEU A 97 5.84 -24.04 -2.45
N LYS A 98 6.93 -24.81 -2.28
CA LYS A 98 7.88 -25.11 -3.36
C LYS A 98 7.19 -25.76 -4.57
N ASN A 99 6.42 -26.82 -4.37
CA ASN A 99 5.65 -27.49 -5.43
C ASN A 99 4.76 -26.50 -6.19
N SER A 100 4.10 -25.60 -5.47
CA SER A 100 3.19 -24.60 -6.05
C SER A 100 3.93 -23.47 -6.78
N LEU A 101 5.13 -23.09 -6.34
CA LEU A 101 5.99 -22.15 -7.06
C LEU A 101 6.50 -22.76 -8.38
N GLU A 102 6.93 -24.03 -8.33
CA GLU A 102 7.40 -24.76 -9.51
C GLU A 102 6.28 -24.97 -10.54
N SER A 103 5.04 -25.21 -10.10
CA SER A 103 3.86 -25.31 -10.99
C SER A 103 3.47 -23.98 -11.65
N LEU A 104 3.83 -22.83 -11.03
CA LEU A 104 3.74 -21.51 -11.65
C LEU A 104 4.93 -21.18 -12.57
N GLY A 105 5.89 -22.09 -12.72
CA GLY A 105 7.05 -21.98 -13.61
C GLY A 105 8.30 -21.36 -12.98
N LEU A 106 8.31 -21.11 -11.65
CA LEU A 106 9.46 -20.57 -10.93
C LEU A 106 10.46 -21.70 -10.65
N LYS A 107 11.48 -21.85 -11.49
CA LYS A 107 12.48 -22.93 -11.41
C LYS A 107 13.47 -22.69 -10.27
N HIS A 108 13.72 -21.44 -9.90
CA HIS A 108 14.64 -21.04 -8.82
C HIS A 108 13.88 -20.79 -7.52
N SER A 109 12.99 -21.73 -7.19
CA SER A 109 12.22 -21.78 -5.94
C SER A 109 13.12 -21.73 -4.68
N ASP A 110 14.39 -22.12 -4.78
CA ASP A 110 15.41 -21.99 -3.71
C ASP A 110 15.88 -20.54 -3.44
N LYS A 111 15.54 -19.58 -4.32
CA LYS A 111 15.78 -18.14 -4.15
C LYS A 111 14.54 -17.39 -3.63
N ILE A 112 13.48 -18.14 -3.31
CA ILE A 112 12.23 -17.61 -2.79
C ILE A 112 12.09 -18.04 -1.34
N SER A 113 12.06 -17.07 -0.44
CA SER A 113 11.67 -17.27 0.95
C SER A 113 10.24 -16.75 1.16
N ALA A 114 9.57 -17.21 2.23
CA ALA A 114 8.25 -16.74 2.59
C ALA A 114 8.05 -16.76 4.11
N GLU A 115 7.34 -15.76 4.62
CA GLU A 115 7.01 -15.59 6.04
C GLU A 115 5.56 -15.13 6.22
N ILE A 116 4.96 -15.45 7.37
CA ILE A 116 3.61 -15.00 7.71
C ILE A 116 3.71 -13.62 8.36
N VAL A 117 2.97 -12.65 7.84
CA VAL A 117 2.89 -11.29 8.42
C VAL A 117 1.88 -11.30 9.57
N ILE A 118 2.28 -11.84 10.72
CA ILE A 118 1.39 -12.22 11.84
C ILE A 118 0.51 -11.05 12.35
N ASN A 119 1.01 -9.82 12.34
CA ASN A 119 0.25 -8.63 12.77
C ASN A 119 -0.88 -8.23 11.80
N GLU A 120 -0.74 -8.59 10.53
CA GLU A 120 -1.74 -8.34 9.50
C GLU A 120 -2.77 -9.48 9.38
N VAL A 121 -2.46 -10.67 9.92
CA VAL A 121 -3.44 -11.76 10.04
C VAL A 121 -4.69 -11.20 10.71
N ASN A 122 -5.86 -11.39 10.09
CA ASN A 122 -7.11 -10.81 10.56
C ASN A 122 -8.31 -11.68 10.16
N ARG A 123 -9.47 -11.39 10.74
CA ARG A 123 -10.75 -11.87 10.19
C ARG A 123 -11.00 -11.11 8.87
N ASP A 124 -11.28 -11.84 7.80
CA ASP A 124 -11.52 -11.26 6.47
C ASP A 124 -12.70 -10.26 6.53
N PHE A 125 -12.45 -9.03 6.12
CA PHE A 125 -13.40 -7.92 6.20
C PHE A 125 -14.66 -8.11 5.32
N SER A 126 -14.63 -9.07 4.40
CA SER A 126 -15.73 -9.37 3.48
C SER A 126 -16.48 -10.67 3.82
N ASN A 127 -15.79 -11.66 4.38
CA ASN A 127 -16.46 -12.85 4.90
C ASN A 127 -15.83 -13.28 6.23
N VAL A 128 -16.57 -12.98 7.28
CA VAL A 128 -16.18 -13.23 8.67
C VAL A 128 -15.92 -14.71 9.02
N GLU A 129 -16.36 -15.70 8.23
CA GLU A 129 -15.99 -17.11 8.44
C GLU A 129 -14.50 -17.41 8.17
N TYR A 130 -13.77 -16.48 7.53
CA TYR A 130 -12.39 -16.69 7.09
C TYR A 130 -11.39 -15.86 7.91
N LEU A 131 -10.27 -16.50 8.22
CA LEU A 131 -9.05 -15.83 8.66
C LEU A 131 -8.19 -15.54 7.42
N SER A 132 -7.95 -14.27 7.13
CA SER A 132 -6.97 -13.84 6.14
C SER A 132 -5.56 -13.94 6.71
N VAL A 133 -4.69 -14.69 6.03
CA VAL A 133 -3.30 -14.93 6.42
C VAL A 133 -2.37 -14.42 5.31
N PRO A 134 -1.83 -13.20 5.43
CA PRO A 134 -0.85 -12.69 4.49
C PRO A 134 0.51 -13.38 4.63
N LEU A 135 1.01 -13.93 3.53
CA LEU A 135 2.39 -14.35 3.35
C LEU A 135 3.15 -13.27 2.58
N LEU A 136 4.30 -12.84 3.11
CA LEU A 136 5.27 -12.04 2.37
C LEU A 136 6.25 -13.02 1.70
N ILE A 137 6.22 -13.06 0.37
CA ILE A 137 7.12 -13.84 -0.47
C ILE A 137 8.27 -12.94 -0.92
N LYS A 138 9.51 -13.28 -0.58
CA LYS A 138 10.73 -12.54 -0.90
C LYS A 138 11.52 -13.31 -1.98
N ARG A 139 11.72 -12.73 -3.18
CA ARG A 139 12.63 -13.27 -4.23
C ARG A 139 13.95 -12.53 -4.15
N HIS A 140 15.01 -13.22 -3.74
CA HIS A 140 16.35 -12.63 -3.63
C HIS A 140 16.98 -12.44 -5.02
N ILE A 141 17.55 -11.26 -5.25
CA ILE A 141 18.17 -10.85 -6.53
C ILE A 141 19.44 -10.07 -6.21
N LYS A 142 20.55 -10.40 -6.86
CA LYS A 142 21.75 -9.55 -6.83
C LYS A 142 21.66 -8.47 -7.90
N THR A 143 21.79 -7.20 -7.54
CA THR A 143 22.07 -6.13 -8.53
C THR A 143 23.55 -5.74 -8.57
N VAL A 144 23.86 -4.66 -9.29
CA VAL A 144 25.18 -4.22 -9.76
C VAL A 144 26.23 -4.10 -8.64
N SER A 145 25.83 -3.84 -7.40
CA SER A 145 26.74 -3.84 -6.25
C SER A 145 27.16 -5.27 -5.84
N GLY A 146 26.21 -6.20 -5.78
CA GLY A 146 26.39 -7.54 -5.20
C GLY A 146 26.67 -7.56 -3.69
N GLU A 147 26.71 -6.40 -3.02
CA GLU A 147 27.11 -6.23 -1.61
C GLU A 147 25.94 -6.36 -0.62
N ILE A 148 24.71 -6.16 -1.11
CA ILE A 148 23.48 -6.16 -0.30
C ILE A 148 22.65 -7.40 -0.65
N ASN A 149 21.99 -7.98 0.36
CA ASN A 149 21.00 -9.04 0.19
C ASN A 149 19.64 -8.42 -0.26
N GLU A 150 19.61 -7.94 -1.50
CA GLU A 150 18.43 -7.33 -2.10
C GLU A 150 17.36 -8.38 -2.47
N PHE A 151 16.09 -8.01 -2.33
CA PHE A 151 14.97 -8.86 -2.74
C PHE A 151 13.78 -8.04 -3.26
N GLN A 152 12.96 -8.69 -4.08
CA GLN A 152 11.61 -8.21 -4.43
C GLN A 152 10.59 -8.87 -3.51
N THR A 153 9.49 -8.18 -3.23
CA THR A 153 8.41 -8.71 -2.40
C THR A 153 7.10 -8.89 -3.16
N ARG A 154 6.32 -9.89 -2.75
CA ARG A 154 4.87 -9.97 -3.02
C ARG A 154 4.14 -10.44 -1.77
N LYS A 155 3.04 -9.78 -1.45
CA LYS A 155 2.12 -10.21 -0.40
C LYS A 155 1.00 -11.05 -1.02
N VAL A 156 0.83 -12.28 -0.58
CA VAL A 156 -0.26 -13.18 -0.99
C VAL A 156 -1.13 -13.46 0.22
N VAL A 157 -2.43 -13.15 0.13
CA VAL A 157 -3.36 -13.35 1.24
C VAL A 157 -4.10 -14.68 1.06
N PHE A 158 -3.76 -15.65 1.91
CA PHE A 158 -4.46 -16.93 2.00
C PHE A 158 -5.71 -16.79 2.87
N LYS A 159 -6.74 -17.63 2.64
CA LYS A 159 -7.94 -17.65 3.47
C LYS A 159 -8.13 -19.01 4.15
N ILE A 160 -8.07 -19.05 5.48
CA ILE A 160 -8.40 -20.24 6.27
C ILE A 160 -9.86 -20.15 6.69
N LYS A 161 -10.70 -21.09 6.23
CA LYS A 161 -12.13 -21.14 6.58
C LYS A 161 -12.37 -21.73 7.96
N GLY A 162 -13.45 -21.32 8.60
CA GLY A 162 -14.06 -22.01 9.74
C GLY A 162 -13.96 -21.25 11.06
N LEU A 163 -13.60 -19.96 11.04
CA LEU A 163 -13.53 -19.15 12.25
C LEU A 163 -14.93 -18.94 12.83
N SER A 164 -15.07 -19.06 14.16
CA SER A 164 -16.35 -18.89 14.87
C SER A 164 -17.00 -17.52 14.57
N VAL A 165 -18.33 -17.47 14.44
CA VAL A 165 -19.11 -16.24 14.19
C VAL A 165 -20.27 -16.07 15.18
N ASP A 166 -20.69 -14.83 15.42
CA ASP A 166 -21.84 -14.53 16.28
C ASP A 166 -23.16 -15.04 15.65
N LYS A 167 -24.13 -15.42 16.50
CA LYS A 167 -25.41 -16.01 16.07
C LYS A 167 -26.15 -15.19 14.99
N ASN A 168 -26.11 -13.85 15.07
CA ASN A 168 -26.75 -12.97 14.09
C ASN A 168 -26.09 -13.06 12.70
N ILE A 169 -24.78 -13.31 12.65
CA ILE A 169 -24.05 -13.55 11.40
C ILE A 169 -24.41 -14.92 10.84
N GLU A 170 -24.51 -15.96 11.69
CA GLU A 170 -24.90 -17.30 11.25
C GLU A 170 -26.30 -17.28 10.60
N THR A 171 -27.29 -16.59 11.18
CA THR A 171 -28.62 -16.44 10.55
C THR A 171 -28.58 -15.70 9.21
N ARG A 172 -27.71 -14.68 9.05
CA ARG A 172 -27.51 -14.00 7.75
C ARG A 172 -26.85 -14.91 6.72
N LYS A 173 -25.91 -15.74 7.16
CA LYS A 173 -25.21 -16.74 6.33
C LYS A 173 -26.16 -17.83 5.87
N GLU A 174 -26.98 -18.38 6.77
CA GLU A 174 -28.09 -19.28 6.44
C GLU A 174 -28.98 -18.65 5.37
N THR A 175 -29.39 -17.39 5.55
CA THR A 175 -30.22 -16.65 4.56
C THR A 175 -29.52 -16.53 3.20
N LEU A 176 -28.26 -16.09 3.14
CA LEU A 176 -27.50 -15.92 1.90
C LEU A 176 -27.27 -17.26 1.17
N TYR A 177 -26.85 -18.31 1.89
CA TYR A 177 -26.57 -19.61 1.29
C TYR A 177 -27.86 -20.35 0.89
N SER A 178 -28.96 -20.23 1.65
CA SER A 178 -30.28 -20.72 1.23
C SER A 178 -30.78 -20.02 -0.02
N PHE A 179 -30.59 -18.69 -0.14
CA PHE A 179 -30.92 -17.95 -1.35
C PHE A 179 -30.12 -18.43 -2.57
N LEU A 180 -28.81 -18.67 -2.40
CA LEU A 180 -27.87 -19.02 -3.46
C LEU A 180 -27.87 -20.50 -3.86
N LYS A 181 -28.47 -21.40 -3.07
CA LYS A 181 -28.32 -22.87 -3.16
C LYS A 181 -28.32 -23.45 -4.58
N ASP A 182 -29.24 -22.99 -5.43
CA ASP A 182 -29.43 -23.50 -6.80
C ASP A 182 -29.09 -22.46 -7.89
N LYS A 183 -28.43 -21.35 -7.51
CA LYS A 183 -28.19 -20.18 -8.39
C LYS A 183 -26.82 -20.13 -9.06
N TYR A 184 -25.88 -20.95 -8.63
CA TYR A 184 -24.53 -21.03 -9.19
C TYR A 184 -24.08 -22.49 -9.29
N ASP A 185 -23.06 -22.72 -10.10
CA ASP A 185 -22.30 -23.97 -10.18
C ASP A 185 -20.84 -23.69 -9.81
N VAL A 186 -20.08 -24.73 -9.44
CA VAL A 186 -18.66 -24.60 -9.08
C VAL A 186 -17.78 -25.12 -10.21
N GLU A 187 -17.15 -24.21 -10.95
CA GLU A 187 -16.22 -24.54 -12.05
C GLU A 187 -14.80 -24.17 -11.64
N ASN A 188 -13.88 -25.14 -11.60
CA ASN A 188 -12.47 -24.93 -11.22
C ASN A 188 -12.28 -24.20 -9.87
N GLY A 189 -13.20 -24.40 -8.93
CA GLY A 189 -13.21 -23.73 -7.62
C GLY A 189 -13.79 -22.31 -7.61
N LEU A 190 -14.35 -21.84 -8.73
CA LEU A 190 -15.02 -20.55 -8.87
C LEU A 190 -16.54 -20.74 -8.91
N ASN A 191 -17.28 -19.84 -8.26
CA ASN A 191 -18.74 -19.87 -8.21
C ASN A 191 -19.33 -19.14 -9.44
N ILE A 192 -19.71 -19.89 -10.47
CA ILE A 192 -20.26 -19.36 -11.72
C ILE A 192 -21.78 -19.28 -11.64
N VAL A 193 -22.34 -18.09 -11.77
CA VAL A 193 -23.78 -17.85 -11.62
C VAL A 193 -24.54 -18.22 -12.89
N LYS A 194 -25.66 -18.93 -12.71
CA LYS A 194 -26.51 -19.42 -13.79
C LYS A 194 -27.20 -18.26 -14.51
N LYS A 195 -27.07 -18.22 -15.83
CA LYS A 195 -27.56 -17.10 -16.68
C LYS A 195 -29.06 -16.85 -16.56
N ASP A 196 -29.88 -17.88 -16.31
CA ASP A 196 -31.34 -17.75 -16.16
C ASP A 196 -31.76 -17.16 -14.80
N LYS A 197 -30.86 -17.13 -13.81
CA LYS A 197 -31.13 -16.59 -12.47
C LYS A 197 -30.81 -15.11 -12.32
N VAL A 198 -30.12 -14.52 -13.31
CA VAL A 198 -29.62 -13.15 -13.25
C VAL A 198 -29.91 -12.39 -14.53
N SER A 199 -30.45 -11.18 -14.39
CA SER A 199 -30.51 -10.17 -15.43
C SER A 199 -29.36 -9.17 -15.29
N ILE A 200 -28.86 -8.68 -16.42
CA ILE A 200 -27.88 -7.60 -16.50
C ILE A 200 -28.51 -6.48 -17.31
N SER A 201 -28.41 -5.27 -16.79
CA SER A 201 -28.73 -4.03 -17.49
C SER A 201 -27.55 -3.08 -17.39
N LEU A 202 -27.38 -2.25 -18.42
CA LEU A 202 -26.41 -1.16 -18.40
C LEU A 202 -27.13 0.17 -18.25
N ASN A 203 -26.45 1.14 -17.64
CA ASN A 203 -26.87 2.53 -17.73
C ASN A 203 -26.69 3.05 -19.18
N ASN A 204 -27.56 3.96 -19.63
CA ASN A 204 -27.70 4.38 -21.03
C ASN A 204 -26.40 4.92 -21.66
N ASP A 205 -25.49 5.45 -20.85
CA ASP A 205 -24.21 6.00 -21.28
C ASP A 205 -23.16 4.92 -21.62
N PHE A 206 -23.45 3.65 -21.32
CA PHE A 206 -22.52 2.53 -21.46
C PHE A 206 -23.03 1.46 -22.44
N LYS A 207 -22.09 0.86 -23.17
CA LYS A 207 -22.34 -0.31 -24.03
C LYS A 207 -21.67 -1.53 -23.44
N LEU A 208 -22.22 -2.72 -23.74
CA LEU A 208 -21.63 -3.99 -23.34
C LEU A 208 -20.48 -4.30 -24.29
N ASP A 209 -19.33 -3.69 -24.05
CA ASP A 209 -18.14 -3.88 -24.85
C ASP A 209 -16.88 -4.06 -23.97
N HIS A 210 -15.78 -4.35 -24.64
CA HIS A 210 -14.46 -4.51 -24.07
C HIS A 210 -13.96 -3.28 -23.27
N LYS A 211 -14.49 -2.07 -23.48
CA LYS A 211 -14.01 -0.85 -22.80
C LYS A 211 -14.39 -0.85 -21.32
N LEU A 212 -15.40 -1.61 -20.93
CA LEU A 212 -15.74 -1.88 -19.53
C LEU A 212 -14.54 -2.45 -18.75
N SER A 213 -13.63 -3.20 -19.40
CA SER A 213 -12.41 -3.73 -18.75
C SER A 213 -11.38 -2.67 -18.33
N ASN A 214 -11.53 -1.42 -18.79
CA ASN A 214 -10.70 -0.27 -18.42
C ASN A 214 -11.38 0.68 -17.43
N LEU A 215 -12.59 0.37 -16.95
CA LEU A 215 -13.28 1.17 -15.94
C LEU A 215 -12.76 0.83 -14.53
N SER A 216 -12.79 1.83 -13.64
CA SER A 216 -12.56 1.61 -12.21
C SER A 216 -13.70 0.80 -11.58
N ASN A 217 -13.50 0.27 -10.37
CA ASN A 217 -14.55 -0.49 -9.69
C ASN A 217 -15.79 0.37 -9.44
N LYS A 218 -15.60 1.64 -9.06
CA LYS A 218 -16.69 2.60 -8.92
C LYS A 218 -17.45 2.81 -10.23
N LYS A 219 -16.76 3.06 -11.34
CA LYS A 219 -17.39 3.22 -12.66
C LYS A 219 -18.07 1.95 -13.16
N LEU A 220 -17.57 0.76 -12.82
CA LEU A 220 -18.26 -0.50 -13.09
C LEU A 220 -19.59 -0.62 -12.32
N ASN A 221 -19.66 -0.16 -11.07
CA ASN A 221 -20.89 -0.15 -10.28
C ASN A 221 -21.88 0.97 -10.69
N GLU A 222 -21.42 2.00 -11.41
CA GLU A 222 -22.28 2.99 -12.08
C GLU A 222 -22.80 2.49 -13.44
N ALA A 223 -21.97 1.74 -14.17
CA ALA A 223 -22.27 1.24 -15.52
C ALA A 223 -23.13 -0.03 -15.53
N ILE A 224 -22.85 -0.99 -14.64
CA ILE A 224 -23.42 -2.35 -14.66
C ILE A 224 -24.39 -2.53 -13.49
N LYS A 225 -25.65 -2.84 -13.83
CA LYS A 225 -26.68 -3.23 -12.87
C LYS A 225 -27.05 -4.70 -13.06
N LEU A 226 -26.45 -5.55 -12.23
CA LEU A 226 -26.71 -6.99 -12.14
C LEU A 226 -27.80 -7.24 -11.08
N ARG A 227 -28.79 -8.08 -11.41
CA ARG A 227 -29.93 -8.41 -10.53
C ARG A 227 -30.26 -9.89 -10.59
N PHE A 228 -30.45 -10.53 -9.44
CA PHE A 228 -31.14 -11.81 -9.38
C PHE A 228 -32.63 -11.64 -9.62
N ASN A 229 -33.20 -12.51 -10.45
CA ASN A 229 -34.59 -12.44 -10.91
C ASN A 229 -35.60 -12.74 -9.78
N ASP A 230 -35.16 -13.41 -8.71
CA ASP A 230 -35.98 -13.82 -7.56
C ASP A 230 -36.05 -12.74 -6.44
N LEU A 231 -35.44 -11.57 -6.62
CA LEU A 231 -35.40 -10.49 -5.62
C LEU A 231 -36.11 -9.22 -6.11
N SER A 232 -36.94 -8.63 -5.25
CA SER A 232 -37.62 -7.35 -5.50
C SER A 232 -36.70 -6.15 -5.25
N ASP A 233 -37.04 -5.00 -5.83
CA ASP A 233 -36.15 -3.84 -5.81
C ASP A 233 -35.91 -3.23 -4.43
N ASP A 234 -36.84 -3.39 -3.50
CA ASP A 234 -36.73 -2.95 -2.10
C ASP A 234 -35.83 -3.85 -1.23
N GLN A 235 -35.37 -4.98 -1.78
CA GLN A 235 -34.44 -5.91 -1.11
C GLN A 235 -32.97 -5.58 -1.41
N TYR A 236 -32.68 -4.67 -2.36
CA TYR A 236 -31.32 -4.30 -2.73
C TYR A 236 -30.86 -2.98 -2.10
N TYR A 237 -29.73 -3.02 -1.40
CA TYR A 237 -29.00 -1.84 -0.93
C TYR A 237 -28.55 -0.94 -2.11
N ASN A 238 -28.11 -1.52 -3.23
CA ASN A 238 -27.70 -0.73 -4.41
C ASN A 238 -28.83 0.17 -4.94
N ASN A 239 -30.09 -0.26 -4.86
CA ASN A 239 -31.25 0.50 -5.34
C ASN A 239 -31.60 1.71 -4.44
N LEU A 240 -31.07 1.79 -3.21
CA LEU A 240 -31.26 2.94 -2.33
C LEU A 240 -30.59 4.21 -2.91
N THR A 241 -31.23 5.35 -2.71
CA THR A 241 -30.61 6.67 -2.98
C THR A 241 -29.39 6.89 -2.08
N LEU A 242 -28.51 7.84 -2.45
CA LEU A 242 -27.34 8.18 -1.61
C LEU A 242 -27.76 8.64 -0.21
N VAL A 243 -28.86 9.40 -0.09
CA VAL A 243 -29.40 9.86 1.20
C VAL A 243 -29.81 8.66 2.06
N GLN A 244 -30.59 7.72 1.52
CA GLN A 244 -30.99 6.50 2.24
C GLN A 244 -29.78 5.62 2.64
N LYS A 245 -28.75 5.54 1.80
CA LYS A 245 -27.49 4.84 2.13
C LYS A 245 -26.75 5.52 3.28
N GLN A 246 -26.74 6.86 3.33
CA GLN A 246 -26.15 7.66 4.41
C GLN A 246 -26.97 7.60 5.71
N GLU A 247 -28.30 7.49 5.62
CA GLU A 247 -29.18 7.24 6.77
C GLU A 247 -28.90 5.87 7.38
N GLN A 248 -28.84 4.80 6.56
CA GLN A 248 -28.52 3.44 7.02
C GLN A 248 -27.08 3.30 7.55
N ALA A 249 -26.17 4.19 7.15
CA ALA A 249 -24.81 4.27 7.68
C ALA A 249 -24.76 4.81 9.14
N ASP A 250 -25.85 5.36 9.68
CA ASP A 250 -25.98 5.60 11.12
C ASP A 250 -26.47 4.31 11.82
N PRO A 251 -25.72 3.76 12.79
CA PRO A 251 -26.12 2.55 13.51
C PRO A 251 -27.47 2.62 14.23
N LYS A 252 -28.04 3.82 14.44
CA LYS A 252 -29.37 4.02 15.04
C LYS A 252 -30.52 3.81 14.05
N ASN A 253 -30.27 3.98 12.75
CA ASN A 253 -31.31 3.94 11.71
C ASN A 253 -31.20 2.68 10.83
N SER A 254 -30.20 1.82 11.10
CA SER A 254 -29.90 0.63 10.33
C SER A 254 -30.77 -0.56 10.76
N GLU A 255 -32.04 -0.56 10.34
CA GLU A 255 -33.05 -1.52 10.83
C GLU A 255 -33.20 -2.80 9.98
N LYS A 256 -33.14 -2.70 8.63
CA LYS A 256 -33.38 -3.83 7.70
C LYS A 256 -32.06 -4.39 7.15
N ASP A 257 -31.92 -5.71 7.11
CA ASP A 257 -30.89 -6.39 6.33
C ASP A 257 -31.31 -6.43 4.84
N LEU A 258 -30.39 -6.13 3.94
CA LEU A 258 -30.59 -6.02 2.49
C LEU A 258 -29.51 -6.83 1.75
N PHE A 259 -29.75 -7.13 0.48
CA PHE A 259 -28.71 -7.64 -0.42
C PHE A 259 -27.92 -6.49 -1.03
N ASN A 260 -26.60 -6.64 -1.16
CA ASN A 260 -25.75 -5.74 -1.93
C ASN A 260 -24.96 -6.52 -2.98
N ILE A 261 -24.90 -5.99 -4.19
CA ILE A 261 -24.05 -6.48 -5.28
C ILE A 261 -22.98 -5.41 -5.52
N GLU A 262 -21.72 -5.77 -5.29
CA GLU A 262 -20.58 -4.91 -5.59
C GLU A 262 -19.76 -5.55 -6.71
N ILE A 263 -19.76 -4.94 -7.90
CA ILE A 263 -18.94 -5.37 -9.03
C ILE A 263 -17.47 -5.13 -8.66
N LYS A 264 -16.62 -6.16 -8.84
CA LYS A 264 -15.20 -6.17 -8.46
C LYS A 264 -14.25 -6.18 -9.64
N SER A 265 -14.68 -6.68 -10.79
CA SER A 265 -14.00 -6.47 -12.07
C SER A 265 -14.92 -6.83 -13.24
N PHE A 266 -14.62 -6.25 -14.40
CA PHE A 266 -15.07 -6.72 -15.70
C PHE A 266 -13.83 -7.16 -16.48
N GLU A 267 -13.74 -8.44 -16.79
CA GLU A 267 -12.58 -9.05 -17.43
C GLU A 267 -12.97 -9.69 -18.76
N ILE A 268 -12.07 -9.63 -19.74
CA ILE A 268 -12.17 -10.50 -20.92
C ILE A 268 -11.76 -11.90 -20.46
N ASP A 269 -12.51 -12.93 -20.84
CA ASP A 269 -12.18 -14.32 -20.50
C ASP A 269 -10.80 -14.68 -21.11
N PRO A 270 -9.78 -15.02 -20.29
CA PRO A 270 -8.43 -15.25 -20.79
C PRO A 270 -8.37 -16.41 -21.79
N ASP A 271 -9.31 -17.35 -21.72
CA ASP A 271 -9.40 -18.52 -22.59
C ASP A 271 -10.32 -18.33 -23.81
N ASN A 272 -11.09 -17.24 -23.88
CA ASN A 272 -11.85 -16.86 -25.07
C ASN A 272 -12.17 -15.35 -25.10
N TYR A 273 -11.52 -14.60 -25.98
CA TYR A 273 -11.71 -13.14 -26.11
C TYR A 273 -13.14 -12.70 -26.50
N GLN A 274 -13.98 -13.61 -26.99
CA GLN A 274 -15.39 -13.34 -27.28
C GLN A 274 -16.27 -13.40 -26.01
N ASN A 275 -15.75 -13.95 -24.92
CA ASN A 275 -16.43 -14.02 -23.63
C ASN A 275 -15.92 -12.94 -22.67
N TYR A 276 -16.78 -12.58 -21.72
CA TYR A 276 -16.44 -11.71 -20.61
C TYR A 276 -16.85 -12.34 -19.29
N LEU A 277 -16.16 -11.93 -18.22
CA LEU A 277 -16.38 -12.33 -16.84
C LEU A 277 -16.68 -11.07 -16.03
N ILE A 278 -17.87 -11.01 -15.44
CA ILE A 278 -18.19 -10.01 -14.41
C ILE A 278 -17.94 -10.70 -13.08
N LYS A 279 -16.85 -10.33 -12.39
CA LYS A 279 -16.62 -10.78 -11.02
C LYS A 279 -17.32 -9.79 -10.08
N PHE A 280 -18.18 -10.31 -9.21
CA PHE A 280 -18.94 -9.50 -8.28
C PHE A 280 -19.09 -10.20 -6.95
N LYS A 281 -19.41 -9.43 -5.92
CA LYS A 281 -19.67 -9.93 -4.59
C LYS A 281 -21.14 -9.76 -4.28
N LEU A 282 -21.85 -10.84 -3.95
CA LEU A 282 -23.17 -10.76 -3.35
C LEU A 282 -23.01 -10.83 -1.84
N ALA A 283 -23.49 -9.79 -1.15
CA ALA A 283 -23.51 -9.69 0.28
C ALA A 283 -24.94 -9.61 0.81
N TYR A 284 -25.16 -10.05 2.05
CA TYR A 284 -26.42 -9.89 2.77
C TYR A 284 -26.16 -9.41 4.20
N GLY A 285 -26.97 -8.45 4.66
CA GLY A 285 -26.83 -7.84 5.98
C GLY A 285 -27.07 -6.34 5.90
N LYS A 286 -26.40 -5.57 6.75
CA LYS A 286 -26.55 -4.11 6.79
C LYS A 286 -25.23 -3.39 6.92
N SER A 287 -25.27 -2.07 6.86
CA SER A 287 -24.13 -1.20 7.08
C SER A 287 -23.32 -1.61 8.31
N SER A 288 -22.03 -1.84 8.10
CA SER A 288 -21.08 -2.08 9.18
C SER A 288 -21.09 -0.90 10.15
N LYS A 289 -20.90 -1.16 11.44
CA LYS A 289 -20.60 -0.07 12.38
C LYS A 289 -19.19 0.42 12.09
N LYS A 290 -18.91 1.68 12.47
CA LYS A 290 -17.57 2.25 12.44
C LYS A 290 -16.53 1.23 12.94
N ILE A 291 -15.62 0.82 12.06
CA ILE A 291 -14.57 -0.16 12.36
C ILE A 291 -13.56 0.50 13.29
N SER A 292 -13.75 0.34 14.59
CA SER A 292 -12.96 1.06 15.60
C SER A 292 -11.59 0.42 15.85
N ASN A 293 -10.59 1.24 16.17
CA ASN A 293 -9.23 0.81 16.58
C ASN A 293 -9.15 -0.15 17.78
N ASN A 294 -10.24 -0.41 18.51
CA ASN A 294 -10.24 -1.41 19.58
C ASN A 294 -10.39 -2.82 18.98
N SER A 295 -9.24 -3.32 18.51
CA SER A 295 -9.11 -4.17 17.34
C SER A 295 -9.58 -5.64 17.53
N TYR A 296 -9.93 -6.02 18.76
CA TYR A 296 -10.38 -7.37 19.14
C TYR A 296 -11.91 -7.61 19.05
N ASN A 297 -12.70 -6.62 18.60
CA ASN A 297 -14.16 -6.70 18.47
C ASN A 297 -14.65 -6.55 17.01
N LEU A 298 -13.85 -6.96 16.01
CA LEU A 298 -14.22 -6.89 14.57
C LEU A 298 -15.60 -7.48 14.27
N ASP A 299 -15.92 -8.59 14.93
CA ASP A 299 -17.15 -9.37 14.85
C ASP A 299 -18.41 -8.53 15.15
N LYS A 300 -18.27 -7.47 15.97
CA LYS A 300 -19.36 -6.54 16.34
C LYS A 300 -19.46 -5.33 15.39
N ASN A 301 -18.50 -5.17 14.49
CA ASN A 301 -18.42 -4.06 13.55
C ASN A 301 -18.88 -4.46 12.15
N ILE A 302 -18.48 -5.64 11.67
CA ILE A 302 -18.90 -6.19 10.37
C ILE A 302 -20.31 -6.76 10.49
N ASN A 303 -21.29 -6.15 9.82
CA ASN A 303 -22.72 -6.49 9.95
C ASN A 303 -23.30 -7.24 8.74
N ASN A 304 -22.45 -7.86 7.95
CA ASN A 304 -22.81 -8.49 6.69
C ASN A 304 -21.95 -9.74 6.44
N ILE A 305 -22.47 -10.63 5.59
CA ILE A 305 -21.80 -11.83 5.10
C ILE A 305 -21.84 -11.78 3.57
N ALA A 306 -20.80 -12.30 2.90
CA ALA A 306 -20.72 -12.21 1.45
C ALA A 306 -20.04 -13.40 0.79
N MET A 307 -20.33 -13.56 -0.50
CA MET A 307 -19.79 -14.59 -1.36
C MET A 307 -19.35 -13.99 -2.69
N ASP A 308 -18.12 -14.33 -3.10
CA ASP A 308 -17.59 -13.99 -4.43
C ASP A 308 -18.23 -14.89 -5.49
N LEU A 309 -18.70 -14.25 -6.57
CA LEU A 309 -19.47 -14.82 -7.67
C LEU A 309 -18.94 -14.31 -9.02
N ILE A 310 -19.13 -15.12 -10.06
CA ILE A 310 -18.76 -14.75 -11.44
C ILE A 310 -19.96 -14.95 -12.35
N TYR A 311 -20.32 -13.93 -13.13
CA TYR A 311 -21.18 -14.09 -14.29
C TYR A 311 -20.31 -14.21 -15.55
N LYS A 312 -20.52 -15.27 -16.35
CA LYS A 312 -19.83 -15.45 -17.64
C LYS A 312 -20.78 -15.12 -18.79
N GLY A 313 -20.45 -14.10 -19.56
CA GLY A 313 -21.21 -13.67 -20.74
C GLY A 313 -20.40 -13.78 -22.04
N THR A 314 -21.04 -13.41 -23.15
CA THR A 314 -20.48 -13.45 -24.50
C THR A 314 -20.84 -12.16 -25.20
N PHE A 315 -19.86 -11.54 -25.87
CA PHE A 315 -20.07 -10.34 -26.68
C PHE A 315 -20.82 -10.68 -27.98
N SER A 316 -21.63 -9.75 -28.45
CA SER A 316 -22.10 -9.75 -29.84
C SER A 316 -20.94 -9.37 -30.77
N SER A 317 -20.95 -9.83 -32.02
CA SER A 317 -19.81 -9.67 -32.94
C SER A 317 -19.47 -8.20 -33.25
N ASP A 318 -20.45 -7.31 -33.19
CA ASP A 318 -20.34 -5.85 -33.35
C ASP A 318 -19.71 -5.13 -32.13
N GLN A 319 -19.60 -5.81 -30.99
CA GLN A 319 -19.04 -5.28 -29.73
C GLN A 319 -17.53 -5.55 -29.58
N ILE A 320 -16.93 -6.29 -30.52
CA ILE A 320 -15.55 -6.77 -30.48
C ILE A 320 -14.62 -5.80 -31.24
N ASP A 321 -13.93 -4.93 -30.50
CA ASP A 321 -12.81 -4.14 -31.01
C ASP A 321 -11.50 -4.91 -30.78
N LEU A 322 -10.98 -5.51 -31.85
CA LEU A 322 -9.76 -6.32 -31.77
C LEU A 322 -8.52 -5.49 -31.42
N GLU A 323 -8.44 -4.22 -31.82
CA GLU A 323 -7.29 -3.37 -31.49
C GLU A 323 -7.29 -3.05 -29.99
N HIS A 324 -8.44 -2.66 -29.46
CA HIS A 324 -8.61 -2.38 -28.03
C HIS A 324 -8.40 -3.63 -27.17
N ILE A 325 -8.89 -4.80 -27.61
CA ILE A 325 -8.63 -6.09 -26.95
C ILE A 325 -7.12 -6.35 -26.90
N LEU A 326 -6.39 -6.20 -28.00
CA LEU A 326 -4.94 -6.39 -28.00
C LEU A 326 -4.26 -5.42 -27.02
N LYS A 327 -4.59 -4.12 -27.13
CA LYS A 327 -4.00 -3.06 -26.31
C LYS A 327 -4.21 -3.26 -24.80
N ASN A 328 -5.41 -3.65 -24.37
CA ASN A 328 -5.71 -3.89 -22.95
C ASN A 328 -5.11 -5.18 -22.40
N ASN A 329 -4.94 -6.19 -23.27
CA ASN A 329 -4.34 -7.47 -22.87
C ASN A 329 -2.81 -7.41 -22.82
N ALA A 330 -2.18 -6.48 -23.54
CA ALA A 330 -0.75 -6.25 -23.45
C ALA A 330 -0.34 -5.66 -22.08
N LYS A 331 0.70 -6.22 -21.48
CA LYS A 331 1.39 -5.69 -20.29
C LYS A 331 2.88 -5.65 -20.58
N ILE A 332 3.51 -4.50 -20.40
CA ILE A 332 4.96 -4.35 -20.49
C ILE A 332 5.55 -4.42 -19.09
N GLU A 333 6.62 -5.18 -18.95
CA GLU A 333 7.42 -5.32 -17.73
C GLU A 333 8.90 -5.26 -18.10
N LEU A 334 9.76 -4.91 -17.14
CA LEU A 334 11.18 -5.24 -17.24
C LEU A 334 11.36 -6.74 -17.01
N LYS A 335 12.41 -7.32 -17.60
CA LYS A 335 12.89 -8.67 -17.24
C LYS A 335 13.11 -8.75 -15.73
N TYR A 336 12.87 -9.93 -15.17
CA TYR A 336 12.99 -10.19 -13.73
C TYR A 336 12.09 -9.32 -12.82
N ASP A 337 10.95 -8.83 -13.33
CA ASP A 337 10.02 -7.90 -12.65
C ASP A 337 10.70 -6.68 -12.00
N LEU A 338 11.81 -6.19 -12.56
CA LEU A 338 12.52 -5.03 -12.00
C LEU A 338 11.62 -3.78 -12.02
N SER A 339 11.84 -2.86 -11.08
CA SER A 339 11.09 -1.60 -11.05
C SER A 339 11.51 -0.67 -12.18
N PHE A 340 10.52 -0.04 -12.81
CA PHE A 340 10.71 1.10 -13.70
C PHE A 340 11.35 2.31 -13.00
N ILE A 341 11.19 2.43 -11.68
CA ILE A 341 11.75 3.52 -10.86
C ILE A 341 13.27 3.45 -10.80
N ASN A 342 13.84 2.23 -10.74
CA ASN A 342 15.29 2.02 -10.64
C ASN A 342 16.00 1.91 -12.00
N TYR A 343 15.28 1.98 -13.11
CA TYR A 343 15.80 1.62 -14.42
C TYR A 343 16.56 2.79 -15.10
N PRO A 344 17.75 2.55 -15.71
CA PRO A 344 18.51 3.58 -16.41
C PRO A 344 17.90 3.92 -17.78
N TRP A 345 16.86 4.76 -17.78
CA TRP A 345 16.10 5.19 -18.97
C TRP A 345 16.93 5.89 -20.06
N ASP A 346 18.08 6.46 -19.70
CA ASP A 346 19.04 7.02 -20.66
C ASP A 346 19.59 5.93 -21.59
N LYS A 347 19.91 4.75 -21.02
CA LYS A 347 20.47 3.56 -21.69
C LYS A 347 19.42 2.58 -22.23
N ALA A 348 18.15 2.97 -22.26
CA ALA A 348 17.05 2.03 -22.47
C ALA A 348 17.15 1.21 -23.78
N ASN A 349 17.05 -0.12 -23.66
CA ASN A 349 17.09 -1.06 -24.78
C ASN A 349 15.81 -1.91 -24.80
N LYS A 350 15.25 -2.17 -25.99
CA LYS A 350 14.05 -3.02 -26.14
C LYS A 350 14.21 -4.41 -25.52
N ASP A 351 15.44 -4.92 -25.51
CA ASP A 351 15.76 -6.24 -24.96
C ASP A 351 15.80 -6.27 -23.42
N ASP A 352 15.65 -5.14 -22.70
CA ASP A 352 15.42 -5.16 -21.25
C ASP A 352 13.97 -5.51 -20.87
N PHE A 353 13.04 -5.42 -21.81
CA PHE A 353 11.60 -5.52 -21.55
C PHE A 353 11.03 -6.87 -22.01
N ILE A 354 9.88 -7.24 -21.45
CA ILE A 354 9.03 -8.33 -21.91
C ILE A 354 7.62 -7.78 -22.11
N ALA A 355 7.00 -8.13 -23.23
CA ALA A 355 5.58 -7.95 -23.45
C ALA A 355 4.85 -9.25 -23.08
N ARG A 356 3.87 -9.19 -22.19
CA ARG A 356 2.99 -10.30 -21.82
C ARG A 356 1.57 -10.05 -22.28
N SER A 357 0.84 -11.13 -22.52
CA SER A 357 -0.61 -11.12 -22.69
C SER A 357 -1.30 -11.52 -21.39
N LYS A 358 -2.42 -10.87 -21.07
CA LYS A 358 -3.37 -11.33 -20.04
C LYS A 358 -4.24 -12.51 -20.54
N SER A 359 -4.26 -12.76 -21.85
CA SER A 359 -5.04 -13.84 -22.48
C SER A 359 -4.14 -15.00 -22.93
N ASN A 360 -4.65 -16.22 -22.79
CA ASN A 360 -4.04 -17.46 -23.28
C ASN A 360 -4.27 -17.70 -24.79
N GLN A 361 -4.81 -16.70 -25.53
CA GLN A 361 -5.15 -16.79 -26.95
C GLN A 361 -4.11 -16.19 -27.90
N PHE A 362 -3.20 -15.35 -27.40
CA PHE A 362 -2.16 -14.70 -28.19
C PHE A 362 -0.99 -14.24 -27.32
N SER A 363 0.19 -14.12 -27.93
CA SER A 363 1.43 -13.64 -27.32
C SER A 363 1.95 -12.39 -28.05
N TYR A 364 2.87 -11.66 -27.40
CA TYR A 364 3.46 -10.44 -27.94
C TYR A 364 4.97 -10.52 -28.02
N LYS A 365 5.51 -9.93 -29.08
CA LYS A 365 6.94 -9.61 -29.22
C LYS A 365 7.12 -8.11 -29.36
N ILE A 366 8.12 -7.56 -28.69
CA ILE A 366 8.48 -6.15 -28.84
C ILE A 366 9.26 -6.00 -30.14
N ASP A 367 8.70 -5.24 -31.09
CA ASP A 367 9.36 -4.89 -32.34
C ASP A 367 10.38 -3.77 -32.10
N SER A 368 9.87 -2.63 -31.63
CA SER A 368 10.58 -1.38 -31.49
C SER A 368 10.09 -0.57 -30.28
N ILE A 369 10.97 0.29 -29.77
CA ILE A 369 10.69 1.23 -28.68
C ILE A 369 10.93 2.67 -29.14
N LYS A 370 10.19 3.62 -28.55
CA LYS A 370 10.29 5.06 -28.83
C LYS A 370 10.37 5.82 -27.51
N LYS A 371 11.35 6.74 -27.38
CA LYS A 371 11.40 7.67 -26.25
C LYS A 371 10.22 8.66 -26.32
N LEU A 372 9.60 8.92 -25.17
CA LEU A 372 8.53 9.90 -25.01
C LEU A 372 9.08 11.15 -24.31
N ASP A 373 8.36 12.28 -24.42
CA ASP A 373 8.76 13.54 -23.79
C ASP A 373 8.65 13.50 -22.25
N GLN A 374 7.91 12.52 -21.72
CA GLN A 374 7.76 12.29 -20.28
C GLN A 374 8.94 11.46 -19.76
N TYR A 375 9.60 11.94 -18.71
CA TYR A 375 10.68 11.20 -18.04
C TYR A 375 10.23 9.80 -17.63
N GLY A 376 11.13 8.84 -17.77
CA GLY A 376 10.89 7.47 -17.36
C GLY A 376 9.85 6.69 -18.17
N ARG A 377 9.48 7.13 -19.39
CA ARG A 377 8.46 6.47 -20.21
C ARG A 377 8.88 6.20 -21.66
N LEU A 378 8.38 5.10 -22.21
CA LEU A 378 8.57 4.67 -23.59
C LEU A 378 7.23 4.27 -24.23
N GLY A 379 7.14 4.48 -25.54
CA GLY A 379 6.18 3.82 -26.41
C GLY A 379 6.76 2.51 -26.97
N PHE A 380 5.94 1.48 -27.08
CA PHE A 380 6.31 0.13 -27.53
C PHE A 380 5.40 -0.28 -28.68
N ASN A 381 5.99 -0.65 -29.82
CA ASN A 381 5.29 -1.35 -30.88
C ASN A 381 5.37 -2.86 -30.62
N LEU A 382 4.23 -3.51 -30.48
CA LEU A 382 4.13 -4.94 -30.21
C LEU A 382 3.56 -5.66 -31.43
N ILE A 383 4.26 -6.69 -31.90
CA ILE A 383 3.73 -7.63 -32.87
C ILE A 383 3.06 -8.78 -32.11
N VAL A 384 1.86 -9.18 -32.55
CA VAL A 384 1.24 -10.45 -32.15
C VAL A 384 2.04 -11.59 -32.79
N ASP A 385 2.83 -12.29 -31.96
CA ASP A 385 3.82 -13.28 -32.41
C ASP A 385 3.17 -14.64 -32.69
N ASP A 386 2.43 -15.15 -31.72
CA ASP A 386 1.57 -16.33 -31.85
C ASP A 386 0.12 -15.98 -31.50
N SER A 387 -0.84 -16.66 -32.14
CA SER A 387 -2.26 -16.55 -31.81
C SER A 387 -3.05 -17.77 -32.29
N LYS A 388 -4.01 -18.20 -31.45
CA LYS A 388 -5.08 -19.14 -31.83
C LYS A 388 -6.10 -18.54 -32.80
N VAL A 389 -6.01 -17.23 -33.06
CA VAL A 389 -6.90 -16.46 -33.94
C VAL A 389 -6.06 -15.92 -35.08
N GLU A 390 -6.03 -16.62 -36.22
CA GLU A 390 -5.10 -16.32 -37.33
C GLU A 390 -5.18 -14.86 -37.81
N SER A 391 -6.38 -14.25 -37.76
CA SER A 391 -6.60 -12.85 -38.13
C SER A 391 -6.02 -11.80 -37.15
N LEU A 392 -5.43 -12.24 -36.03
CA LEU A 392 -4.66 -11.40 -35.11
C LEU A 392 -3.16 -11.50 -35.32
N LYS A 393 -2.67 -12.59 -35.91
CA LYS A 393 -1.24 -12.86 -36.07
C LYS A 393 -0.56 -11.79 -36.92
N GLY A 394 0.62 -11.33 -36.48
CA GLY A 394 1.35 -10.26 -37.15
C GLY A 394 0.77 -8.85 -37.00
N LYS A 395 -0.38 -8.66 -36.33
CA LYS A 395 -0.90 -7.31 -36.05
C LYS A 395 0.06 -6.55 -35.13
N ILE A 396 0.19 -5.25 -35.39
CA ILE A 396 0.98 -4.33 -34.57
C ILE A 396 0.03 -3.53 -33.68
N VAL A 397 0.34 -3.43 -32.39
CA VAL A 397 -0.36 -2.56 -31.43
C VAL A 397 0.64 -1.67 -30.69
N TYR A 398 0.28 -0.41 -30.47
CA TYR A 398 1.10 0.55 -29.72
C TYR A 398 0.61 0.67 -28.27
N VAL A 399 1.53 0.47 -27.32
CA VAL A 399 1.30 0.67 -25.88
C VAL A 399 2.36 1.59 -25.29
N GLU A 400 2.04 2.26 -24.19
CA GLU A 400 3.00 3.06 -23.43
C GLU A 400 3.23 2.44 -22.06
N SER A 401 4.47 2.50 -21.57
CA SER A 401 4.82 2.01 -20.25
C SER A 401 6.05 2.72 -19.68
N GLY A 402 6.27 2.57 -18.39
CA GLY A 402 7.36 3.18 -17.64
C GLY A 402 6.93 3.62 -16.24
N VAL A 403 7.64 4.60 -15.69
CA VAL A 403 7.36 5.18 -14.38
C VAL A 403 5.96 5.80 -14.38
N SER A 404 5.16 5.46 -13.37
CA SER A 404 3.85 6.08 -13.15
C SER A 404 3.99 7.61 -12.97
N PRO A 405 3.03 8.40 -13.47
CA PRO A 405 2.89 9.79 -13.04
C PRO A 405 2.92 9.89 -11.51
N HIS A 406 3.54 10.94 -10.99
CA HIS A 406 3.69 11.19 -9.56
C HIS A 406 4.04 12.67 -9.31
N ALA A 407 3.92 13.11 -8.06
CA ALA A 407 4.26 14.46 -7.63
C ALA A 407 5.62 14.51 -6.92
N TYR A 408 6.30 15.65 -7.04
CA TYR A 408 7.59 15.90 -6.42
C TYR A 408 7.44 16.64 -5.11
N ILE A 409 7.96 16.08 -4.03
CA ILE A 409 8.05 16.71 -2.69
C ILE A 409 9.51 16.99 -2.30
N PHE A 410 10.46 16.36 -2.99
CA PHE A 410 11.86 16.77 -3.06
C PHE A 410 12.19 17.26 -4.48
N ASN A 411 13.43 17.74 -4.71
CA ASN A 411 13.91 17.99 -6.07
C ASN A 411 13.82 16.71 -6.93
N PRO A 412 13.32 16.76 -8.19
CA PRO A 412 13.28 15.61 -9.10
C PRO A 412 14.59 14.82 -9.20
N GLU A 413 15.75 15.48 -9.25
CA GLU A 413 17.07 14.79 -9.32
C GLU A 413 17.32 13.85 -8.14
N LEU A 414 16.80 14.20 -6.96
CA LEU A 414 16.88 13.37 -5.75
C LEU A 414 15.77 12.31 -5.75
N GLN A 415 14.52 12.71 -6.04
CA GLN A 415 13.37 11.82 -5.94
C GLN A 415 13.39 10.70 -7.01
N ASP A 416 13.91 10.98 -8.21
CA ASP A 416 14.06 10.04 -9.33
C ASP A 416 15.45 9.39 -9.42
N SER A 417 16.23 9.44 -8.34
CA SER A 417 17.51 8.71 -8.21
C SER A 417 17.33 7.22 -8.54
N GLN A 418 18.15 6.71 -9.45
CA GLN A 418 18.18 5.29 -9.84
C GLN A 418 18.51 4.38 -8.64
N ASN A 419 19.42 4.83 -7.78
CA ASN A 419 19.77 4.16 -6.51
C ASN A 419 18.79 4.66 -5.43
N LYS A 420 17.62 4.01 -5.38
CA LYS A 420 16.53 4.25 -4.45
C LYS A 420 15.88 2.90 -4.10
N PHE A 421 16.09 2.43 -2.89
CA PHE A 421 15.66 1.10 -2.44
C PHE A 421 14.62 1.23 -1.35
N ASN A 422 13.67 0.30 -1.31
CA ASN A 422 12.75 0.17 -0.18
C ASN A 422 13.52 -0.35 1.04
N MET A 423 13.55 0.44 2.10
CA MET A 423 14.21 0.08 3.36
C MET A 423 13.20 -0.53 4.32
N ILE A 424 13.45 -1.76 4.77
CA ILE A 424 12.75 -2.36 5.92
C ILE A 424 13.66 -2.28 7.15
N LEU A 425 13.15 -1.69 8.22
CA LEU A 425 13.81 -1.60 9.51
C LEU A 425 13.59 -2.86 10.36
N GLU A 426 12.38 -3.43 10.32
CA GLU A 426 11.96 -4.53 11.22
C GLU A 426 12.06 -4.18 12.72
N ASP A 427 12.55 -5.12 13.55
CA ASP A 427 12.45 -5.09 15.01
C ASP A 427 13.69 -4.51 15.69
N ILE A 428 14.07 -3.29 15.29
CA ILE A 428 15.18 -2.56 15.91
C ILE A 428 14.69 -1.95 17.24
N ASP A 429 15.50 -2.03 18.29
CA ASP A 429 15.31 -1.31 19.57
C ASP A 429 15.92 0.10 19.50
N SER A 430 15.33 1.02 20.26
CA SER A 430 15.82 2.38 20.57
C SER A 430 17.32 2.49 20.85
N ASN A 431 17.88 1.55 21.61
CA ASN A 431 19.31 1.51 21.94
C ASN A 431 20.20 1.29 20.71
N ILE A 432 19.69 0.48 19.78
CA ILE A 432 20.41 -0.04 18.62
C ILE A 432 20.32 0.96 17.45
N LEU A 433 19.21 1.69 17.38
CA LEU A 433 18.92 2.78 16.45
C LEU A 433 20.06 3.78 16.22
N THR A 434 20.73 4.16 17.30
CA THR A 434 21.87 5.09 17.29
C THR A 434 23.01 4.65 16.38
N LYS A 435 23.10 3.35 16.07
CA LYS A 435 24.11 2.74 15.20
C LYS A 435 23.80 2.91 13.71
N ILE A 436 22.56 3.26 13.35
CA ILE A 436 22.17 3.59 11.98
C ILE A 436 22.61 5.04 11.72
N THR A 437 23.78 5.19 11.11
CA THR A 437 24.33 6.51 10.76
C THR A 437 24.13 6.82 9.28
N GLN A 438 24.47 8.04 8.86
CA GLN A 438 24.41 8.45 7.44
C GLN A 438 25.27 7.56 6.51
N ASN A 439 26.19 6.73 7.02
CA ASN A 439 26.88 5.72 6.21
C ASN A 439 25.96 4.62 5.64
N ILE A 440 24.68 4.57 6.04
CA ILE A 440 23.67 3.77 5.37
C ILE A 440 23.57 4.10 3.88
N TYR A 441 23.75 5.36 3.49
CA TYR A 441 23.72 5.78 2.08
C TYR A 441 24.82 5.11 1.26
N ASP A 442 26.05 5.11 1.77
CA ASP A 442 27.19 4.44 1.12
C ASP A 442 26.96 2.93 1.03
N LYS A 443 26.53 2.30 2.14
CA LYS A 443 26.22 0.87 2.24
C LYS A 443 25.06 0.44 1.35
N ALA A 444 24.06 1.29 1.19
CA ALA A 444 22.91 1.09 0.31
C ALA A 444 23.25 1.47 -1.14
N ASN A 445 24.38 0.98 -1.66
CA ASN A 445 24.87 1.25 -3.02
C ASN A 445 24.92 2.75 -3.37
N ARG A 446 25.44 3.59 -2.46
CA ARG A 446 25.51 5.07 -2.61
C ARG A 446 24.17 5.73 -2.92
N SER A 447 23.07 5.19 -2.38
CA SER A 447 21.74 5.80 -2.49
C SER A 447 21.72 7.20 -1.88
N GLN A 448 20.96 8.12 -2.47
CA GLN A 448 20.78 9.48 -1.92
C GLN A 448 19.45 9.63 -1.18
N ILE A 449 18.54 8.68 -1.39
CA ILE A 449 17.16 8.66 -0.91
C ILE A 449 16.80 7.20 -0.58
N LEU A 450 16.24 6.96 0.61
CA LEU A 450 15.82 5.63 1.06
C LEU A 450 14.40 5.70 1.64
N PRO A 451 13.36 5.39 0.83
CA PRO A 451 11.98 5.31 1.29
C PRO A 451 11.67 3.99 2.03
N GLY A 452 10.69 4.01 2.92
CA GLY A 452 10.10 2.82 3.52
C GLY A 452 9.11 3.16 4.63
N GLY A 453 8.53 2.12 5.25
CA GLY A 453 7.77 2.27 6.48
C GLY A 453 6.25 2.33 6.39
N TYR A 454 5.60 2.68 5.27
CA TYR A 454 4.12 2.69 5.27
C TYR A 454 3.54 1.28 5.49
N GLY A 455 2.80 1.11 6.60
CA GLY A 455 2.25 -0.18 7.05
C GLY A 455 3.25 -1.10 7.77
N GLU A 456 4.51 -0.68 7.97
CA GLU A 456 5.55 -1.48 8.62
C GLU A 456 5.35 -1.55 10.14
N LEU A 457 5.73 -2.68 10.76
CA LEU A 457 5.90 -2.77 12.21
C LEU A 457 7.25 -2.23 12.65
N ARG A 458 7.28 -1.47 13.75
CA ARG A 458 8.52 -0.93 14.35
C ARG A 458 8.55 -1.13 15.86
N GLY A 459 9.73 -1.46 16.40
CA GLY A 459 9.97 -1.67 17.83
C GLY A 459 10.47 -0.43 18.59
N PHE A 460 11.34 0.36 17.95
CA PHE A 460 12.23 1.34 18.58
C PHE A 460 11.61 2.60 19.21
N TYR A 461 10.37 2.94 18.90
CA TYR A 461 9.67 4.06 19.56
C TYR A 461 9.18 3.69 20.98
N ASN A 462 9.39 2.43 21.40
CA ASN A 462 8.95 1.83 22.65
C ASN A 462 10.11 1.07 23.31
N SER A 463 10.00 0.77 24.60
CA SER A 463 10.90 -0.19 25.26
C SER A 463 10.71 -1.60 24.66
N PRO A 464 11.77 -2.44 24.58
CA PRO A 464 11.72 -3.75 23.89
C PRO A 464 10.68 -4.76 24.42
N ASN A 465 10.13 -4.54 25.62
CA ASN A 465 9.07 -5.37 26.22
C ASN A 465 7.63 -4.84 25.97
N LEU A 466 7.46 -3.76 25.20
CA LEU A 466 6.16 -3.19 24.84
C LEU A 466 5.69 -3.70 23.47
N PRO A 467 4.38 -3.58 23.16
CA PRO A 467 3.87 -3.94 21.85
C PRO A 467 4.54 -3.10 20.77
N LYS A 468 4.81 -3.73 19.61
CA LYS A 468 5.23 -3.04 18.39
C LYS A 468 4.24 -1.94 18.02
N GLN A 469 4.69 -1.00 17.21
CA GLN A 469 3.87 0.05 16.63
C GLN A 469 3.72 -0.20 15.13
N ILE A 470 2.62 0.27 14.53
CA ILE A 470 2.49 0.31 13.08
C ILE A 470 2.69 1.73 12.60
N HIS A 471 3.48 1.85 11.54
CA HIS A 471 3.88 3.11 10.98
C HIS A 471 2.89 3.55 9.89
N LEU A 472 2.38 4.78 10.03
CA LEU A 472 1.18 5.26 9.33
C LEU A 472 1.48 6.21 8.16
N GLY A 473 2.75 6.46 7.89
CA GLY A 473 3.24 7.23 6.76
C GLY A 473 4.44 6.55 6.11
N GLU A 474 4.97 7.16 5.06
CA GLU A 474 6.23 6.77 4.44
C GLU A 474 7.35 7.63 5.00
N ASP A 475 8.39 7.00 5.55
CA ASP A 475 9.64 7.68 5.88
C ASP A 475 10.53 7.71 4.66
N VAL A 476 11.03 8.89 4.33
CA VAL A 476 11.97 9.10 3.23
C VAL A 476 13.24 9.70 3.80
N LEU A 477 14.22 8.82 4.02
CA LEU A 477 15.54 9.17 4.51
C LEU A 477 16.29 9.92 3.40
N VAL A 478 16.73 11.13 3.73
CA VAL A 478 17.56 12.01 2.90
C VAL A 478 18.58 12.72 3.79
N LYS A 479 19.43 13.59 3.25
CA LYS A 479 20.34 14.40 4.09
C LYS A 479 19.57 15.49 4.86
N GLU A 480 20.13 15.95 5.97
CA GLU A 480 19.60 17.09 6.71
C GLU A 480 19.64 18.38 5.88
N GLY A 481 18.72 19.32 6.17
CA GLY A 481 18.65 20.61 5.49
C GLY A 481 18.16 20.57 4.04
N ILE A 482 17.89 19.38 3.48
CA ILE A 482 17.26 19.18 2.17
C ILE A 482 15.91 19.89 2.13
N ASP A 483 15.67 20.58 1.02
CA ASP A 483 14.43 21.32 0.78
C ASP A 483 13.27 20.37 0.49
N ILE A 484 12.14 20.66 1.13
CA ILE A 484 10.84 20.07 0.85
C ILE A 484 10.03 21.11 0.07
N ILE A 485 9.59 20.72 -1.12
CA ILE A 485 8.79 21.57 -2.02
C ILE A 485 7.31 21.21 -1.94
N ALA A 486 6.45 22.19 -2.20
CA ALA A 486 5.01 21.97 -2.33
C ALA A 486 4.73 21.10 -3.58
N PRO A 487 4.16 19.89 -3.44
CA PRO A 487 3.92 19.00 -4.58
C PRO A 487 2.80 19.47 -5.52
N PHE A 488 1.94 20.38 -5.03
CA PHE A 488 0.77 20.91 -5.71
C PHE A 488 0.57 22.39 -5.35
N ASP A 489 -0.34 23.05 -6.06
CA ASP A 489 -0.99 24.25 -5.52
C ASP A 489 -1.86 23.81 -4.32
N ALA A 490 -1.57 24.36 -3.14
CA ALA A 490 -2.07 23.84 -1.87
C ALA A 490 -2.21 24.95 -0.81
N ASP A 491 -2.90 24.63 0.28
CA ASP A 491 -3.00 25.45 1.48
C ASP A 491 -2.20 24.80 2.61
N ILE A 492 -1.25 25.49 3.25
CA ILE A 492 -0.73 25.07 4.55
C ILE A 492 -1.81 25.38 5.60
N ILE A 493 -2.25 24.36 6.36
CA ILE A 493 -3.34 24.47 7.35
C ILE A 493 -2.90 24.20 8.80
N SER A 494 -1.63 23.86 9.03
CA SER A 494 -1.02 23.64 10.34
C SER A 494 0.51 23.71 10.21
N PHE A 495 1.17 24.44 11.10
CA PHE A 495 2.64 24.46 11.22
C PHE A 495 3.09 24.69 12.68
N GLY A 496 4.09 23.94 13.12
CA GLY A 496 4.67 24.10 14.47
C GLY A 496 5.51 22.92 14.95
N THR A 497 6.09 23.03 16.14
CA THR A 497 6.94 22.01 16.77
C THR A 497 6.54 21.76 18.22
N ALA A 498 6.90 20.61 18.78
CA ALA A 498 6.91 20.45 20.23
C ALA A 498 8.24 20.91 20.82
N LYS A 499 8.21 21.23 22.11
CA LYS A 499 9.36 21.58 22.93
C LYS A 499 9.84 20.35 23.71
N ASN A 500 11.12 20.32 24.04
CA ASN A 500 11.72 19.35 24.96
C ASN A 500 11.38 17.89 24.58
N GLU A 501 11.35 17.60 23.29
CA GLU A 501 11.09 16.24 22.81
C GLU A 501 12.21 15.30 23.26
N LYS A 502 11.85 14.12 23.78
CA LYS A 502 12.83 13.07 24.06
C LYS A 502 13.29 12.48 22.74
N GLN A 503 14.60 12.26 22.61
CA GLN A 503 15.20 11.54 21.47
C GLN A 503 14.46 10.22 21.21
N PHE A 504 14.37 9.83 19.94
CA PHE A 504 13.65 8.64 19.45
C PHE A 504 12.14 8.63 19.69
N SER A 505 11.55 9.76 20.11
CA SER A 505 10.10 9.88 20.32
C SER A 505 9.51 11.26 19.99
N GLY A 506 10.36 12.18 19.52
CA GLY A 506 9.92 13.47 19.01
C GLY A 506 9.38 13.38 17.57
N VAL A 507 8.65 14.40 17.15
CA VAL A 507 8.19 14.57 15.77
C VAL A 507 8.80 15.81 15.10
N GLY A 508 9.62 16.58 15.82
CA GLY A 508 10.21 17.83 15.34
C GLY A 508 9.18 18.86 14.89
N GLY A 509 9.60 19.67 13.91
CA GLY A 509 8.70 20.52 13.14
C GLY A 509 7.72 19.68 12.33
N ARG A 510 6.46 20.13 12.26
CA ARG A 510 5.39 19.54 11.45
C ARG A 510 4.74 20.57 10.54
N LEU A 511 4.24 20.10 9.42
CA LEU A 511 3.48 20.87 8.45
C LEU A 511 2.32 20.01 7.90
N VAL A 512 1.17 20.62 7.61
CA VAL A 512 0.09 19.94 6.88
C VAL A 512 -0.39 20.77 5.70
N LEU A 513 -0.38 20.15 4.52
CA LEU A 513 -0.98 20.69 3.30
C LEU A 513 -2.41 20.18 3.13
N ARG A 514 -3.30 21.05 2.65
CA ARG A 514 -4.62 20.74 2.09
C ARG A 514 -4.57 20.98 0.58
N VAL A 515 -4.88 19.95 -0.18
CA VAL A 515 -4.75 19.88 -1.65
C VAL A 515 -6.13 19.58 -2.24
N LYS A 516 -6.60 20.34 -3.24
CA LYS A 516 -7.86 20.02 -3.93
C LYS A 516 -7.72 18.72 -4.71
N LYS A 517 -8.72 17.83 -4.67
CA LYS A 517 -8.67 16.53 -5.36
C LYS A 517 -8.29 16.63 -6.85
N ASP A 518 -8.71 17.69 -7.53
CA ASP A 518 -8.42 17.90 -8.96
C ASP A 518 -6.92 17.99 -9.30
N GLN A 519 -6.07 18.39 -8.34
CA GLN A 519 -4.61 18.41 -8.52
C GLN A 519 -4.02 17.00 -8.74
N LEU A 520 -4.74 15.95 -8.34
CA LEU A 520 -4.30 14.56 -8.44
C LEU A 520 -4.68 13.88 -9.78
N LYS A 521 -5.58 14.47 -10.58
CA LYS A 521 -6.16 13.84 -11.80
C LYS A 521 -5.14 13.34 -12.83
N ASN A 522 -4.01 14.04 -12.94
CA ASN A 522 -2.93 13.73 -13.90
C ASN A 522 -1.69 13.12 -13.21
N ILE A 523 -1.78 12.85 -11.91
CA ILE A 523 -0.67 12.43 -11.04
C ILE A 523 -0.93 11.04 -10.47
N VAL A 524 -2.20 10.69 -10.23
CA VAL A 524 -2.63 9.35 -9.84
C VAL A 524 -3.17 8.63 -11.07
N SER A 525 -3.03 7.29 -11.14
CA SER A 525 -3.64 6.52 -12.23
C SER A 525 -5.17 6.70 -12.25
N LYS A 526 -5.80 6.70 -13.44
CA LYS A 526 -7.23 6.98 -13.60
C LYS A 526 -8.10 6.15 -12.64
N ASN A 527 -7.89 4.84 -12.58
CA ASN A 527 -8.73 3.94 -11.77
C ASN A 527 -8.54 4.21 -10.28
N ASN A 528 -7.31 4.47 -9.81
CA ASN A 528 -7.06 4.85 -8.43
C ASN A 528 -7.68 6.24 -8.11
N PHE A 529 -7.67 7.17 -9.07
CA PHE A 529 -8.37 8.45 -8.92
C PHE A 529 -9.88 8.27 -8.74
N GLU A 530 -10.51 7.49 -9.61
CA GLU A 530 -11.95 7.22 -9.57
C GLU A 530 -12.36 6.43 -8.31
N ASP A 531 -11.62 5.40 -7.93
CA ASP A 531 -11.97 4.51 -6.81
C ASP A 531 -11.63 5.09 -5.41
N ILE A 532 -10.58 5.92 -5.30
CA ILE A 532 -10.12 6.44 -3.99
C ILE A 532 -10.50 7.91 -3.81
N PHE A 533 -10.36 8.75 -4.84
CA PHE A 533 -10.34 10.21 -4.67
C PHE A 533 -11.58 10.94 -5.18
N GLU A 534 -12.42 10.32 -6.03
CA GLU A 534 -13.53 11.02 -6.69
C GLU A 534 -14.56 11.61 -5.71
N ASP A 535 -14.82 10.94 -4.57
CA ASP A 535 -15.77 11.42 -3.54
C ASP A 535 -15.15 12.40 -2.52
N ALA A 536 -13.82 12.59 -2.53
CA ALA A 536 -13.15 13.56 -1.68
C ALA A 536 -13.22 14.97 -2.27
N GLU A 537 -13.22 16.01 -1.44
CA GLU A 537 -13.02 17.40 -1.88
C GLU A 537 -11.53 17.78 -1.80
N TYR A 538 -10.92 17.49 -0.65
CA TYR A 538 -9.50 17.69 -0.38
C TYR A 538 -8.80 16.39 -0.01
N VAL A 539 -7.51 16.35 -0.35
CA VAL A 539 -6.51 15.41 0.16
C VAL A 539 -5.57 16.19 1.07
N TYR A 540 -5.05 15.54 2.10
CA TYR A 540 -4.12 16.12 3.04
C TYR A 540 -2.79 15.40 2.98
N VAL A 541 -1.70 16.18 3.03
CA VAL A 541 -0.32 15.67 3.13
C VAL A 541 0.26 16.22 4.43
N GLY A 542 0.43 15.35 5.42
CA GLY A 542 1.09 15.66 6.68
C GLY A 542 2.57 15.32 6.60
N ILE A 543 3.41 16.20 7.11
CA ILE A 543 4.86 16.05 7.09
C ILE A 543 5.40 16.34 8.50
N ILE A 544 6.25 15.46 9.04
CA ILE A 544 6.96 15.67 10.32
C ILE A 544 8.47 15.44 10.14
N HIS A 545 9.23 15.57 11.24
CA HIS A 545 10.69 15.47 11.29
C HIS A 545 11.40 16.64 10.57
N LEU A 546 10.76 17.82 10.56
CA LEU A 546 11.24 19.04 9.93
C LEU A 546 12.11 19.89 10.88
N ASP A 547 13.04 20.67 10.31
CA ASP A 547 13.70 21.74 11.05
C ASP A 547 12.74 22.93 11.18
N TYR A 548 12.13 23.11 12.36
CA TYR A 548 11.22 24.23 12.61
C TYR A 548 11.91 25.59 12.49
N ALA A 549 13.16 25.72 12.99
CA ALA A 549 13.89 26.98 13.02
C ALA A 549 14.38 27.42 11.63
N ALA A 550 14.74 26.46 10.77
CA ALA A 550 15.07 26.74 9.38
C ALA A 550 13.83 26.87 8.47
N THR A 551 12.70 26.25 8.84
CA THR A 551 11.44 26.32 8.07
C THR A 551 10.65 27.61 8.32
N LEU A 552 10.55 28.08 9.57
CA LEU A 552 9.76 29.28 9.91
C LEU A 552 10.15 30.52 9.06
N PRO A 553 11.44 30.86 8.85
CA PRO A 553 11.84 31.99 8.01
C PRO A 553 11.52 31.80 6.52
N LEU A 554 11.36 30.57 6.03
CA LEU A 554 10.90 30.32 4.66
C LEU A 554 9.43 30.67 4.52
N LEU A 555 8.61 30.26 5.49
CA LEU A 555 7.17 30.53 5.48
C LEU A 555 6.84 32.00 5.79
N GLN A 556 7.62 32.67 6.65
CA GLN A 556 7.47 34.11 6.91
C GLN A 556 7.70 34.98 5.66
N LYS A 557 8.49 34.53 4.68
CA LYS A 557 8.62 35.19 3.37
C LYS A 557 7.38 35.04 2.48
N ILE A 558 6.55 34.03 2.75
CA ILE A 558 5.28 33.78 2.03
C ILE A 558 4.14 34.53 2.73
N SER A 559 4.17 34.64 4.05
CA SER A 559 3.16 35.34 4.86
C SER A 559 3.79 35.87 6.15
N SER A 560 4.06 37.17 6.24
CA SER A 560 4.73 37.79 7.40
C SER A 560 3.84 37.95 8.64
N ASP A 561 2.56 38.24 8.45
CA ASP A 561 1.74 38.94 9.46
C ASP A 561 1.02 37.98 10.44
N ARG A 562 1.71 36.92 10.89
CA ARG A 562 1.13 35.83 11.69
C ARG A 562 1.81 35.65 13.03
N GLU A 563 1.00 35.60 14.08
CA GLU A 563 1.42 35.40 15.47
C GLU A 563 2.07 34.03 15.69
N ILE A 564 3.15 33.99 16.47
CA ILE A 564 3.72 32.76 17.02
C ILE A 564 3.15 32.57 18.43
N LYS A 565 2.39 31.48 18.62
CA LYS A 565 1.79 31.09 19.88
C LYS A 565 2.64 30.03 20.55
N GLU A 566 3.15 30.36 21.72
CA GLU A 566 4.08 29.53 22.47
C GLU A 566 3.48 29.07 23.80
N THR A 567 3.68 27.81 24.13
CA THR A 567 3.26 27.19 25.39
C THR A 567 4.42 26.40 26.01
N GLU A 568 4.23 25.82 27.19
CA GLU A 568 5.21 24.91 27.80
C GLU A 568 5.58 23.73 26.87
N LYS A 569 4.60 23.22 26.10
CA LYS A 569 4.74 21.99 25.29
C LYS A 569 4.97 22.22 23.81
N TYR A 570 4.45 23.32 23.26
CA TYR A 570 4.35 23.52 21.81
C TYR A 570 4.67 24.95 21.40
N ILE A 571 5.28 25.09 20.22
CA ILE A 571 5.40 26.34 19.47
C ILE A 571 4.57 26.17 18.19
N THR A 572 3.54 26.98 18.03
CA THR A 572 2.60 26.93 16.90
C THR A 572 2.54 28.29 16.22
N TRP A 573 2.48 28.31 14.90
CA TRP A 573 2.23 29.54 14.16
C TRP A 573 0.73 29.67 13.87
N ASP A 574 0.19 30.90 13.73
CA ASP A 574 -1.24 31.10 13.46
C ASP A 574 -1.61 30.74 12.01
N VAL A 575 -1.60 29.43 11.73
CA VAL A 575 -1.94 28.79 10.47
C VAL A 575 -2.93 27.68 10.80
N THR A 576 -4.14 27.80 10.29
CA THR A 576 -5.27 26.93 10.67
C THR A 576 -6.08 26.53 9.45
N TYR A 577 -7.03 25.59 9.61
CA TYR A 577 -7.96 25.21 8.53
C TYR A 577 -8.76 26.40 7.96
N ASN A 578 -9.11 27.36 8.82
CA ASN A 578 -9.89 28.56 8.48
C ASN A 578 -9.00 29.78 8.15
N ASN A 579 -7.72 29.76 8.54
CA ASN A 579 -6.71 30.78 8.22
C ASN A 579 -5.47 30.11 7.57
N PRO A 580 -5.59 29.54 6.36
CA PRO A 580 -4.49 28.85 5.67
C PRO A 580 -3.44 29.80 5.10
N ILE A 581 -2.29 29.26 4.67
CA ILE A 581 -1.34 29.94 3.78
C ILE A 581 -1.37 29.27 2.40
N PRO A 582 -1.78 29.95 1.32
CA PRO A 582 -1.70 29.40 -0.02
C PRO A 582 -0.25 29.33 -0.49
N VAL A 583 0.14 28.20 -1.09
CA VAL A 583 1.45 27.95 -1.70
C VAL A 583 1.31 27.39 -3.10
N LYS A 584 2.27 27.71 -3.97
CA LYS A 584 2.32 27.22 -5.35
C LYS A 584 3.18 25.98 -5.47
N LYS A 585 2.83 25.07 -6.41
CA LYS A 585 3.65 23.90 -6.74
C LYS A 585 5.11 24.30 -6.98
N GLY A 586 6.06 23.57 -6.39
CA GLY A 586 7.49 23.82 -6.48
C GLY A 586 8.04 24.85 -5.48
N THR A 587 7.20 25.56 -4.71
CA THR A 587 7.66 26.46 -3.64
C THR A 587 8.34 25.65 -2.53
N VAL A 588 9.53 26.04 -2.08
CA VAL A 588 10.14 25.44 -0.87
C VAL A 588 9.33 25.84 0.35
N ILE A 589 8.77 24.85 1.06
CA ILE A 589 7.87 25.03 2.20
C ILE A 589 8.44 24.52 3.53
N ALA A 590 9.48 23.68 3.50
CA ALA A 590 10.15 23.20 4.70
C ALA A 590 11.57 22.73 4.41
N LYS A 591 12.33 22.45 5.49
CA LYS A 591 13.61 21.75 5.44
C LYS A 591 13.58 20.51 6.33
N VAL A 592 14.22 19.44 5.86
CA VAL A 592 14.41 18.20 6.62
C VAL A 592 15.26 18.47 7.86
N GLY A 593 14.77 18.02 9.03
CA GLY A 593 15.45 18.21 10.30
C GLY A 593 16.67 17.31 10.47
N LYS A 594 17.63 17.81 11.24
CA LYS A 594 18.78 17.05 11.74
C LYS A 594 18.45 16.32 13.03
N PHE A 595 19.32 15.41 13.47
CA PHE A 595 19.09 14.55 14.63
C PHE A 595 18.59 15.30 15.88
N GLU A 596 19.16 16.47 16.19
CA GLU A 596 18.78 17.21 17.42
C GLU A 596 17.41 17.92 17.34
N ASN A 597 16.82 18.10 16.15
CA ASN A 597 15.57 18.86 15.98
C ASN A 597 14.47 18.15 15.16
N ASN A 598 14.77 16.98 14.60
CA ASN A 598 13.79 16.14 13.92
C ASN A 598 13.08 15.15 14.86
N GLY A 599 13.38 15.14 16.16
CA GLY A 599 12.84 14.19 17.14
C GLY A 599 13.82 13.08 17.56
N GLY A 600 15.08 13.15 17.12
CA GLY A 600 16.14 12.22 17.52
C GLY A 600 16.24 10.97 16.65
N TRP A 601 15.95 11.07 15.35
CA TRP A 601 16.24 10.01 14.37
C TRP A 601 17.25 10.53 13.33
N MET A 602 17.74 9.67 12.45
CA MET A 602 18.49 10.10 11.27
C MET A 602 17.69 11.13 10.44
N PRO A 603 18.33 12.03 9.66
CA PRO A 603 17.57 12.96 8.83
C PRO A 603 16.64 12.24 7.83
N HIS A 604 15.37 12.63 7.83
CA HIS A 604 14.31 12.06 6.99
C HIS A 604 13.07 12.97 7.01
N ALA A 605 12.18 12.81 6.03
CA ALA A 605 10.81 13.32 6.13
C ALA A 605 9.85 12.14 6.28
N HIS A 606 8.98 12.18 7.28
CA HIS A 606 7.84 11.27 7.37
C HIS A 606 6.63 11.93 6.70
N ILE A 607 6.00 11.20 5.77
CA ILE A 607 4.91 11.70 4.93
C ILE A 607 3.68 10.83 5.16
N THR A 608 2.63 11.42 5.75
CA THR A 608 1.32 10.79 5.94
C THR A 608 0.32 11.36 4.93
N THR A 609 -0.51 10.52 4.33
CA THR A 609 -1.55 10.97 3.39
C THR A 609 -2.93 10.45 3.76
N TRP A 610 -3.93 11.34 3.76
CA TRP A 610 -5.33 11.02 4.04
C TRP A 610 -6.29 11.89 3.22
N LYS A 611 -7.52 11.42 2.99
CA LYS A 611 -8.53 12.16 2.24
C LYS A 611 -9.68 12.67 3.11
N GLN A 612 -10.34 13.73 2.66
CA GLN A 612 -11.63 14.16 3.21
C GLN A 612 -12.71 13.14 2.85
N GLU A 613 -13.32 12.53 3.86
CA GLU A 613 -14.42 11.59 3.67
C GLU A 613 -15.30 11.51 4.91
N ASN A 614 -16.63 11.52 4.70
CA ASN A 614 -17.61 11.39 5.78
C ASN A 614 -18.15 9.95 5.90
N PHE A 615 -18.04 9.19 4.81
CA PHE A 615 -18.62 7.86 4.66
C PHE A 615 -17.70 6.98 3.79
N ILE A 616 -17.43 5.77 4.24
CA ILE A 616 -16.59 4.79 3.53
C ILE A 616 -17.46 3.58 3.15
N LYS A 617 -17.16 2.96 2.00
CA LYS A 617 -17.71 1.64 1.65
C LYS A 617 -16.87 0.54 2.31
N ASP A 618 -17.52 -0.42 2.96
CA ASP A 618 -16.85 -1.67 3.36
C ASP A 618 -16.58 -2.58 2.15
N ASP A 619 -15.83 -3.67 2.36
CA ASP A 619 -15.47 -4.64 1.32
C ASP A 619 -16.67 -5.24 0.56
N ASN A 620 -17.84 -5.18 1.19
CA ASN A 620 -19.10 -5.72 0.73
C ASN A 620 -20.00 -4.65 0.09
N GLY A 621 -19.52 -3.41 0.00
CA GLY A 621 -20.13 -2.27 -0.69
C GLY A 621 -21.13 -1.47 0.16
N TYR A 622 -21.29 -1.79 1.45
CA TYR A 622 -22.18 -1.01 2.33
C TYR A 622 -21.48 0.24 2.83
N LEU A 623 -22.22 1.35 2.86
CA LEU A 623 -21.72 2.61 3.38
C LEU A 623 -21.76 2.63 4.91
N TYR A 624 -20.69 3.07 5.56
CA TYR A 624 -20.65 3.36 7.00
C TYR A 624 -20.00 4.72 7.28
N LYS A 625 -20.32 5.31 8.44
CA LYS A 625 -19.79 6.62 8.85
C LYS A 625 -18.39 6.50 9.46
N THR A 626 -17.44 7.28 8.94
CA THR A 626 -16.02 7.25 9.37
C THR A 626 -15.66 8.37 10.36
N TYR A 627 -14.37 8.56 10.67
CA TYR A 627 -13.90 9.69 11.49
C TYR A 627 -14.04 11.03 10.76
N ASP A 628 -14.91 11.90 11.28
CA ASP A 628 -15.13 13.26 10.76
C ASP A 628 -13.99 14.21 11.13
N TYR A 629 -12.95 14.22 10.30
CA TYR A 629 -11.80 15.11 10.43
C TYR A 629 -12.15 16.59 10.24
N LEU A 630 -13.08 16.92 9.34
CA LEU A 630 -13.47 18.30 9.05
C LEU A 630 -14.05 18.99 10.28
N LYS A 631 -14.95 18.31 10.98
CA LYS A 631 -15.56 18.79 12.22
C LYS A 631 -14.55 18.97 13.35
N ARG A 632 -13.41 18.25 13.32
CA ARG A 632 -12.30 18.51 14.24
C ARG A 632 -11.51 19.75 13.82
N TYR A 633 -10.96 19.74 12.61
CA TYR A 633 -10.07 20.81 12.13
C TYR A 633 -10.75 22.18 12.03
N SER A 634 -12.05 22.23 11.74
CA SER A 634 -12.81 23.49 11.66
C SER A 634 -13.20 24.08 13.03
N ARG A 635 -13.20 23.28 14.10
CA ARG A 635 -13.54 23.70 15.48
C ARG A 635 -12.34 24.13 16.30
N ASP A 636 -11.16 23.66 15.92
CA ASP A 636 -9.91 24.06 16.56
C ASP A 636 -9.40 25.36 15.91
N SER A 637 -9.79 26.49 16.50
CA SER A 637 -8.94 27.68 16.45
C SER A 637 -7.55 27.33 17.02
N ALA A 638 -6.51 28.09 16.67
CA ALA A 638 -5.17 27.92 17.24
C ALA A 638 -5.18 28.28 18.74
N LYS A 639 -5.65 27.34 19.56
CA LYS A 639 -5.74 27.40 21.01
C LYS A 639 -4.38 27.06 21.61
N PRO A 640 -3.93 27.76 22.65
CA PRO A 640 -2.72 27.40 23.38
C PRO A 640 -2.79 25.93 23.85
N GLY A 641 -1.81 25.12 23.46
CA GLY A 641 -1.60 23.78 24.00
C GLY A 641 -2.03 22.61 23.11
N ASN A 642 -2.50 22.82 21.88
CA ASN A 642 -2.76 21.74 20.91
C ASN A 642 -2.42 22.18 19.47
N PHE A 643 -2.12 21.22 18.60
CA PHE A 643 -2.09 21.45 17.15
C PHE A 643 -3.50 21.35 16.56
N VAL A 644 -3.85 22.30 15.69
CA VAL A 644 -5.11 22.31 14.93
C VAL A 644 -5.24 21.06 14.06
N VAL A 645 -4.15 20.63 13.43
CA VAL A 645 -4.07 19.39 12.66
C VAL A 645 -2.87 18.57 13.11
N ARG A 646 -3.12 17.31 13.50
CA ARG A 646 -2.11 16.31 13.84
C ARG A 646 -1.77 15.48 12.61
N VAL A 647 -0.49 15.20 12.43
CA VAL A 647 0.02 14.21 11.48
C VAL A 647 0.04 12.84 12.16
N GLU A 648 -0.42 11.80 11.49
CA GLU A 648 -0.47 10.43 12.03
C GLU A 648 0.85 9.72 11.77
N GLY A 649 1.77 9.74 12.72
CA GLY A 649 3.07 9.06 12.61
C GLY A 649 2.99 7.53 12.82
N VAL A 650 2.55 7.14 14.02
CA VAL A 650 2.53 5.75 14.48
C VAL A 650 1.26 5.45 15.29
N ARG A 651 0.77 4.20 15.21
CA ARG A 651 -0.24 3.66 16.13
C ARG A 651 0.36 2.54 16.97
N ASN A 652 0.27 2.70 18.30
CA ASN A 652 0.65 1.66 19.26
C ASN A 652 -0.21 0.42 19.12
N GLY A 653 0.42 -0.75 19.25
CA GLY A 653 -0.28 -2.00 19.50
C GLY A 653 -1.02 -1.96 20.83
N THR A 654 -2.31 -2.25 20.81
CA THR A 654 -3.06 -2.63 22.02
C THR A 654 -2.82 -4.11 22.30
N LEU A 655 -2.88 -4.53 23.56
CA LEU A 655 -2.83 -5.95 23.94
C LEU A 655 -4.25 -6.50 24.16
N PRO A 656 -4.50 -7.78 23.88
CA PRO A 656 -5.80 -8.37 24.17
C PRO A 656 -5.97 -8.46 25.70
N VAL A 657 -7.12 -8.00 26.20
CA VAL A 657 -7.50 -8.25 27.60
C VAL A 657 -7.97 -9.70 27.72
N GLN A 658 -7.45 -10.43 28.70
CA GLN A 658 -7.87 -11.80 28.99
C GLN A 658 -9.08 -11.78 29.93
N ASP A 659 -10.15 -12.47 29.56
CA ASP A 659 -11.39 -12.54 30.35
C ASP A 659 -11.32 -13.61 31.47
N ILE A 660 -10.28 -13.54 32.30
CA ILE A 660 -10.20 -14.34 33.53
C ILE A 660 -10.84 -13.51 34.66
N LYS A 661 -11.80 -14.10 35.39
CA LYS A 661 -12.66 -13.39 36.37
C LYS A 661 -11.91 -12.75 37.56
N THR A 662 -10.60 -12.93 37.65
CA THR A 662 -9.71 -12.34 38.65
C THR A 662 -8.36 -11.96 37.99
N LYS A 663 -7.77 -10.84 38.43
CA LYS A 663 -6.43 -10.29 38.09
C LYS A 663 -6.32 -9.34 36.87
N LYS A 664 -5.11 -8.81 36.67
CA LYS A 664 -4.78 -7.58 35.93
C LYS A 664 -4.35 -7.91 34.50
N SER A 665 -4.52 -6.95 33.59
CA SER A 665 -4.24 -7.07 32.14
C SER A 665 -2.75 -7.17 31.74
N LYS A 666 -1.89 -7.77 32.57
CA LYS A 666 -0.44 -7.85 32.37
C LYS A 666 0.13 -9.26 32.42
N ASP A 667 -0.61 -10.20 32.99
CA ASP A 667 -0.17 -11.57 33.23
C ASP A 667 -0.31 -12.40 31.93
N GLU A 668 0.64 -13.31 31.68
CA GLU A 668 0.64 -14.19 30.51
C GLU A 668 0.29 -15.61 30.97
N TYR A 669 -0.47 -16.35 30.16
CA TYR A 669 -1.00 -17.65 30.55
C TYR A 669 -0.74 -18.68 29.46
N LYS A 670 -0.58 -19.94 29.85
CA LYS A 670 -0.63 -21.04 28.87
C LYS A 670 -2.01 -21.06 28.19
N THR A 671 -2.03 -21.51 26.94
CA THR A 671 -3.27 -21.79 26.22
C THR A 671 -3.43 -23.28 25.93
N ASP A 672 -4.66 -23.73 25.71
CA ASP A 672 -4.94 -25.01 25.07
C ASP A 672 -4.56 -25.00 23.57
N VAL A 673 -4.84 -26.11 22.89
CA VAL A 673 -4.60 -26.31 21.45
C VAL A 673 -5.47 -25.41 20.55
N ASN A 674 -6.44 -24.70 21.13
CA ASN A 674 -7.41 -23.80 20.49
C ASN A 674 -7.29 -22.36 21.04
N ALA A 675 -6.11 -22.00 21.56
CA ALA A 675 -5.76 -20.69 22.10
C ALA A 675 -6.57 -20.20 23.32
N ASN A 676 -7.35 -21.06 23.99
CA ASN A 676 -8.08 -20.69 25.21
C ASN A 676 -7.14 -20.69 26.42
N PRO A 677 -7.13 -19.64 27.27
CA PRO A 677 -6.30 -19.62 28.48
C PRO A 677 -6.66 -20.75 29.46
N ILE A 678 -5.65 -21.46 29.99
CA ILE A 678 -5.83 -22.58 30.93
C ILE A 678 -5.40 -22.28 32.38
N GLY A 679 -5.23 -21.00 32.73
CA GLY A 679 -5.04 -20.55 34.12
C GLY A 679 -3.62 -20.66 34.70
N ASP A 680 -2.76 -21.49 34.12
CA ASP A 680 -1.32 -21.52 34.42
C ASP A 680 -0.61 -20.25 33.95
N GLU A 681 0.01 -19.49 34.87
CA GLU A 681 0.90 -18.36 34.52
C GLU A 681 2.13 -18.84 33.72
N PHE A 682 2.50 -18.08 32.69
CA PHE A 682 3.69 -18.28 31.87
C PHE A 682 4.60 -17.04 31.97
N LYS A 683 5.90 -17.25 32.19
CA LYS A 683 6.89 -16.16 32.42
C LYS A 683 8.10 -16.28 31.49
N GLU A 684 7.85 -16.45 30.21
CA GLU A 684 8.87 -16.23 29.19
C GLU A 684 8.72 -14.80 28.65
N ASN A 685 9.81 -14.16 28.19
CA ASN A 685 9.76 -12.83 27.58
C ASN A 685 9.13 -12.92 26.19
N SER A 686 7.82 -13.15 26.13
CA SER A 686 7.12 -13.35 24.88
C SER A 686 6.98 -11.99 24.18
N VAL A 687 7.72 -11.81 23.09
CA VAL A 687 7.62 -10.62 22.23
C VAL A 687 6.18 -10.53 21.74
N ARG A 688 5.41 -9.62 22.32
CA ARG A 688 3.98 -9.50 22.08
C ARG A 688 3.76 -9.08 20.63
N VAL A 689 3.11 -9.92 19.83
CA VAL A 689 2.65 -9.53 18.49
C VAL A 689 1.26 -8.88 18.63
N PRO A 690 1.16 -7.54 18.65
CA PRO A 690 -0.14 -6.89 18.72
C PRO A 690 -0.91 -7.08 17.41
N TYR A 691 -2.24 -7.01 17.49
CA TYR A 691 -3.05 -6.95 16.29
C TYR A 691 -2.98 -5.53 15.69
N LEU A 692 -2.15 -5.39 14.66
CA LEU A 692 -1.77 -4.15 14.01
C LEU A 692 -1.76 -4.34 12.49
N ASN A 693 -2.92 -4.09 11.88
CA ASN A 693 -3.10 -4.06 10.43
C ASN A 693 -3.37 -2.61 9.98
N ILE A 694 -2.64 -2.12 8.97
CA ILE A 694 -2.74 -0.75 8.44
C ILE A 694 -4.12 -0.44 7.89
N ARG A 695 -4.80 -1.46 7.36
CA ARG A 695 -6.14 -1.36 6.79
C ARG A 695 -7.19 -0.84 7.77
N VAL A 696 -6.98 -1.03 9.07
CA VAL A 696 -7.85 -0.45 10.10
C VAL A 696 -7.73 1.08 10.10
N ASP A 697 -6.54 1.65 9.95
CA ASP A 697 -6.37 3.10 9.83
C ASP A 697 -6.81 3.61 8.44
N GLU A 698 -6.60 2.85 7.36
CA GLU A 698 -7.16 3.19 6.03
C GLU A 698 -8.69 3.30 6.09
N MET A 699 -9.35 2.39 6.81
CA MET A 699 -10.82 2.34 6.98
C MET A 699 -11.39 3.24 8.08
N ASP A 700 -10.63 3.62 9.12
CA ASP A 700 -11.08 4.48 10.23
C ASP A 700 -10.69 5.95 10.03
N LYS A 701 -9.52 6.18 9.41
CA LYS A 701 -8.89 7.49 9.26
C LYS A 701 -8.79 7.97 7.81
N SER A 702 -9.30 7.21 6.85
CA SER A 702 -9.16 7.51 5.42
C SER A 702 -7.69 7.70 4.99
N LEU A 703 -6.75 7.01 5.65
CA LEU A 703 -5.36 6.92 5.21
C LEU A 703 -5.28 6.18 3.87
N PHE A 704 -4.22 6.45 3.13
CA PHE A 704 -3.82 5.67 1.96
C PHE A 704 -2.30 5.78 1.77
N ASP A 705 -1.69 4.82 1.05
CA ASP A 705 -0.24 4.77 0.82
C ASP A 705 0.26 6.05 0.10
N PRO A 706 1.21 6.82 0.67
CA PRO A 706 1.81 7.99 0.04
C PRO A 706 2.42 7.71 -1.34
N ASN A 707 2.83 6.47 -1.62
CA ASN A 707 3.39 6.07 -2.92
C ASN A 707 2.36 6.15 -4.05
N LEU A 708 1.05 6.17 -3.77
CA LEU A 708 0.01 6.49 -4.76
C LEU A 708 0.16 7.91 -5.36
N ILE A 709 0.84 8.82 -4.64
CA ILE A 709 1.06 10.21 -5.06
C ILE A 709 2.53 10.45 -5.43
N PHE A 710 3.47 9.97 -4.61
CA PHE A 710 4.89 10.35 -4.70
C PHE A 710 5.77 9.30 -5.40
N ASN A 711 5.29 8.06 -5.53
CA ASN A 711 5.99 6.95 -6.20
C ASN A 711 7.47 6.81 -5.78
N PHE A 712 7.75 6.86 -4.47
CA PHE A 712 9.11 6.61 -3.98
C PHE A 712 9.52 5.16 -4.21
N ARG A 713 8.56 4.24 -4.03
CA ARG A 713 8.66 2.81 -4.32
C ARG A 713 7.36 2.27 -4.90
N ASP A 714 7.49 1.17 -5.64
CA ASP A 714 6.42 0.32 -6.14
C ASP A 714 6.62 -1.14 -5.67
N ASN A 715 5.72 -2.05 -6.05
CA ASN A 715 5.84 -3.47 -5.70
C ASN A 715 7.09 -4.16 -6.31
N ASN A 716 7.74 -3.55 -7.30
CA ASN A 716 8.92 -4.09 -7.98
C ASN A 716 10.23 -3.51 -7.44
N THR A 717 10.13 -2.50 -6.57
CA THR A 717 11.28 -1.77 -6.02
C THR A 717 12.09 -2.71 -5.14
N LEU A 718 13.40 -2.74 -5.40
CA LEU A 718 14.30 -3.60 -4.67
C LEU A 718 14.32 -3.20 -3.19
N THR A 719 14.20 -4.20 -2.35
CA THR A 719 14.07 -4.08 -0.90
C THR A 719 15.30 -4.65 -0.21
N PHE A 720 15.72 -4.05 0.91
CA PHE A 720 16.69 -4.64 1.81
C PHE A 720 16.25 -4.48 3.27
N GLU A 721 16.73 -5.37 4.13
CA GLU A 721 16.57 -5.29 5.60
C GLU A 721 17.77 -4.55 6.19
N VAL A 722 17.55 -3.55 7.04
CA VAL A 722 18.65 -2.75 7.64
C VAL A 722 19.60 -3.61 8.47
N HIS A 723 19.10 -4.71 9.05
CA HIS A 723 19.89 -5.73 9.73
C HIS A 723 21.00 -6.36 8.84
N ASP A 724 20.85 -6.39 7.51
CA ASP A 724 21.88 -6.87 6.59
C ASP A 724 23.03 -5.87 6.40
N LEU A 725 22.75 -4.56 6.44
CA LEU A 725 23.76 -3.51 6.26
C LEU A 725 24.64 -3.27 7.51
N PHE A 726 24.15 -3.65 8.69
CA PHE A 726 24.82 -3.41 9.97
C PHE A 726 24.88 -4.71 10.78
N LYS A 727 26.03 -5.41 10.72
CA LYS A 727 26.25 -6.69 11.42
C LYS A 727 26.01 -6.61 12.93
N GLU A 728 26.19 -5.43 13.53
CA GLU A 728 25.90 -5.15 14.94
C GLU A 728 24.42 -5.30 15.32
N LEU A 729 23.51 -5.34 14.34
CA LEU A 729 22.06 -5.54 14.52
C LEU A 729 21.64 -7.01 14.49
N LYS A 730 22.56 -7.96 14.25
CA LYS A 730 22.24 -9.40 14.10
C LYS A 730 22.42 -10.23 15.38
N ASN A 731 23.00 -9.63 16.42
CA ASN A 731 23.37 -10.29 17.67
C ASN A 731 22.65 -9.70 18.90
N SER A 732 21.52 -9.02 18.68
CA SER A 732 20.78 -8.23 19.67
C SER A 732 19.38 -8.80 19.91
#